data_AF-A0A365L2G3-F1
#
_entry.id   AF-A0A365L2G3-F1
#
_cell.length_a   1.000
_cell.length_b   1.000
_cell.length_c   1.000
_cell.angle_alpha   90.00
_cell.angle_beta   90.00
_cell.angle_gamma   90.00
#
_symmetry.space_group_name_H-M   'P 1'
#
loop_
_entity.id
_entity.type
_entity.pdbx_description
1 polymer ?
#
loop_
_entity_poly.entity_id
_entity_poly.type
_entity_poly.pdbx_seq_one_letter_code
_entity_poly.pdbx_strand_id
1 'polypeptide(L)'
;MAKLYIKYPIPVKIFLALLLLALLAEPGKESAQPATADGAAVLTDSVDKLQVNQSIFTLKDAQNAYTIDEVATPPVKWSFMPNDEGIFNKGFTEASYWVQFNIVNQAPAKDWLLELPIPSLERAVLYSPSANGTFEEKEISREVPVAEREYFHRNLIFDLDFDGQDQATFFLKVESDGPLQLPMTIWDAEAFQAQTRSVTALVGLLTGIGIILSVYYLGQFVRHRQRVYLYFLIFAFSVSFGLAAMAGLTLSYIWPEHSWLNGTIVYASIGVTSIFALLYTESFLDTRRHFPASRNIIKVLVWANAALIILLFLFEDIIRQLLPLSLIASGALMLAVSAASWNKGIKYARYYTAGSVLFLLGTGTAIFQMFGVSPLSMEAKNAVYLSIGVSIFLSAISLSDKEAAKINDKLKREKKAVERQRLAMESLKHANERKDELLAITSHGLRTPLYGMIGIAETLQESNAGRISPAVNHQLGTIADNGKKLAHMINSILDFSKLKQNSLDIHVEPVKIHKLTENVLEICKPLVKNENVRIYETVPHNLPEAIADPDRFQQILYNLVENAINYTDSGEIVISAKKSGKQILVSVRDTGKGIEQDKLSNLFEAFHKTSEENKDNKSGTGIGLNITKRLVELHGGWLKVESAVGTGSTFSFTLPIYSPNESEEGYPPEVQVIEELSAAEITETVTARRKSGAQIRALVVEQEEVNRQMLIYQLEQEGYSVYGASGGIDAIRLLEDQPIDLVILDWSLEDMSGDELCRHIRKDYTLTELPILMLSERAGLREKTEAFTAGANDYLLKPCDKEEFLLRVDTLSNLRTLTQEITSLNYFLERNVKERTMALEITNMNLVTVNDEIQEIEKSRNEMLSTISHELGTPITLIHSYIQAVKESIIDEKNPRYLDMIHNKLLMLERLTEDLVELAKYKSGNMTLRFESVRIGDWLDRLIQGMEADVTQSGRIFEYVETGKEEWQEDYTLSIDVNRVDQVFSNILWNAVKHTSSIDGKISISTEIISRGKEGAVLEPGQFDGEVIIKVSDTGNGIPDDVLPHVFDRFFKMDVPNKQQGSGLGLAIAKEIILSHKGEIWAESEMGKGSTFYIALPLTI
;
A
#
# COMPACT_ATOMS: atom_id res chain seq x y z
N MET A 1 -0.96 -22.58 32.03
CA MET A 1 -2.16 -23.25 31.46
C MET A 1 -3.38 -22.32 31.37
N ALA A 2 -3.79 -21.62 32.44
CA ALA A 2 -4.91 -20.65 32.38
C ALA A 2 -4.75 -19.54 31.30
N LYS A 3 -3.53 -19.08 31.04
CA LYS A 3 -3.23 -18.14 29.95
C LYS A 3 -3.36 -18.74 28.54
N LEU A 4 -3.24 -20.06 28.36
CA LEU A 4 -3.57 -20.72 27.08
C LEU A 4 -5.09 -20.72 26.86
N TYR A 5 -5.87 -20.94 27.93
CA TYR A 5 -7.32 -21.07 27.84
C TYR A 5 -8.05 -19.82 27.34
N ILE A 6 -7.48 -18.62 27.51
CA ILE A 6 -8.13 -17.35 27.13
C ILE A 6 -7.93 -17.03 25.63
N LYS A 7 -6.84 -17.50 25.01
CA LYS A 7 -6.36 -16.98 23.72
C LYS A 7 -6.83 -17.74 22.48
N TYR A 8 -7.31 -18.96 22.62
CA TYR A 8 -7.61 -19.85 21.48
C TYR A 8 -9.11 -19.98 21.17
N PRO A 9 -9.48 -20.40 19.94
CA PRO A 9 -10.87 -20.63 19.55
C PRO A 9 -11.58 -21.67 20.43
N ILE A 10 -12.90 -21.51 20.61
CA ILE A 10 -13.75 -22.42 21.42
C ILE A 10 -13.57 -23.91 21.04
N PRO A 11 -13.50 -24.31 19.76
CA PRO A 11 -13.29 -25.71 19.38
C PRO A 11 -11.96 -26.28 19.89
N VAL A 12 -10.91 -25.47 19.91
CA VAL A 12 -9.59 -25.85 20.45
C VAL A 12 -9.64 -26.02 21.97
N LYS A 13 -10.47 -25.23 22.68
CA LYS A 13 -10.66 -25.40 24.13
C LYS A 13 -11.45 -26.66 24.47
N ILE A 14 -12.51 -26.93 23.69
CA ILE A 14 -13.32 -28.15 23.82
C ILE A 14 -12.46 -29.38 23.55
N PHE A 15 -11.63 -29.35 22.50
CA PHE A 15 -10.63 -30.37 22.21
C PHE A 15 -9.75 -30.63 23.44
N LEU A 16 -9.14 -29.59 24.01
CA LEU A 16 -8.23 -29.72 25.15
C LEU A 16 -8.93 -30.36 26.36
N ALA A 17 -10.17 -29.94 26.65
CA ALA A 17 -10.95 -30.47 27.76
C ALA A 17 -11.28 -31.95 27.56
N LEU A 18 -11.70 -32.34 26.35
CA LEU A 18 -12.02 -33.73 26.02
C LEU A 18 -10.77 -34.62 25.98
N LEU A 19 -9.64 -34.12 25.49
CA LEU A 19 -8.38 -34.86 25.51
C LEU A 19 -7.83 -35.02 26.94
N LEU A 20 -8.02 -34.03 27.81
CA LEU A 20 -7.67 -34.15 29.24
C LEU A 20 -8.60 -35.15 29.96
N LEU A 21 -9.89 -35.19 29.63
CA LEU A 21 -10.81 -36.19 30.14
C LEU A 21 -10.41 -37.61 29.69
N ALA A 22 -9.98 -37.76 28.44
CA ALA A 22 -9.45 -39.01 27.91
C ALA A 22 -8.13 -39.45 28.59
N LEU A 23 -7.27 -38.50 28.97
CA LEU A 23 -6.03 -38.75 29.71
C LEU A 23 -6.26 -39.14 31.18
N LEU A 24 -7.39 -38.73 31.77
CA LEU A 24 -7.76 -39.00 33.16
C LEU A 24 -8.59 -40.28 33.33
N ALA A 25 -8.99 -40.92 32.23
CA ALA A 25 -9.61 -42.24 32.27
C ALA A 25 -8.56 -43.28 32.68
N GLU A 26 -8.58 -43.69 33.95
CA GLU A 26 -7.65 -44.69 34.49
C GLU A 26 -7.76 -46.01 33.72
N PRO A 27 -6.64 -46.64 33.32
CA PRO A 27 -6.66 -48.05 32.96
C PRO A 27 -6.99 -48.86 34.22
N GLY A 28 -7.95 -49.78 34.11
CA GLY A 28 -8.36 -50.65 35.21
C GLY A 28 -7.17 -51.35 35.88
N LYS A 29 -7.29 -51.59 37.20
CA LYS A 29 -6.24 -52.21 38.01
C LYS A 29 -5.86 -53.59 37.46
N GLU A 30 -4.57 -53.80 37.22
CA GLU A 30 -4.01 -55.15 37.12
C GLU A 30 -3.81 -55.73 38.53
N SER A 31 -4.31 -56.94 38.75
CA SER A 31 -3.85 -57.79 39.85
C SER A 31 -3.36 -59.13 39.30
N ALA A 32 -2.19 -59.53 39.79
CA ALA A 32 -1.22 -60.42 39.17
C ALA A 32 -1.54 -61.93 39.23
N GLN A 33 -0.84 -62.67 38.34
CA GLN A 33 -0.67 -64.12 38.33
C GLN A 33 -0.17 -64.69 39.67
N PRO A 34 -0.59 -65.93 39.97
CA PRO A 34 0.35 -66.97 40.33
C PRO A 34 0.22 -68.14 39.34
N ALA A 35 1.22 -68.31 38.48
CA ALA A 35 1.38 -69.56 37.74
C ALA A 35 1.66 -70.69 38.74
N THR A 36 0.93 -71.79 38.62
CA THR A 36 1.20 -73.01 39.40
C THR A 36 2.46 -73.71 38.88
N ALA A 37 3.08 -74.58 39.68
CA ALA A 37 4.30 -75.31 39.32
C ALA A 37 4.18 -76.19 38.05
N ASP A 38 2.95 -76.47 37.59
CA ASP A 38 2.62 -77.25 36.39
C ASP A 38 2.31 -76.40 35.14
N GLY A 39 2.53 -75.08 35.19
CA GLY A 39 2.35 -74.18 34.04
C GLY A 39 0.89 -73.90 33.65
N ALA A 40 -0.09 -74.27 34.50
CA ALA A 40 -1.51 -73.98 34.28
C ALA A 40 -1.91 -72.59 34.78
N ALA A 41 -2.70 -71.89 33.96
CA ALA A 41 -3.29 -70.58 34.27
C ALA A 41 -4.51 -70.74 35.17
N VAL A 42 -4.58 -70.00 36.29
CA VAL A 42 -5.67 -70.12 37.26
C VAL A 42 -6.61 -68.93 37.16
N LEU A 43 -7.90 -69.21 36.97
CA LEU A 43 -8.98 -68.22 36.95
C LEU A 43 -9.69 -68.23 38.30
N THR A 44 -9.81 -67.08 38.96
CA THR A 44 -10.46 -66.93 40.28
C THR A 44 -11.45 -65.77 40.25
N ASP A 45 -12.35 -65.70 41.25
CA ASP A 45 -13.37 -64.64 41.31
C ASP A 45 -12.80 -63.21 41.36
N SER A 46 -11.55 -63.06 41.82
CA SER A 46 -10.85 -61.77 41.88
C SER A 46 -10.13 -61.37 40.59
N VAL A 47 -10.10 -62.26 39.58
CA VAL A 47 -9.44 -62.01 38.29
C VAL A 47 -10.49 -61.51 37.31
N ASP A 48 -10.21 -60.36 36.69
CA ASP A 48 -11.05 -59.78 35.63
C ASP A 48 -10.37 -59.87 34.24
N LYS A 49 -9.04 -60.01 34.24
CA LYS A 49 -8.18 -60.10 33.05
C LYS A 49 -6.94 -60.92 33.35
N LEU A 50 -6.59 -61.87 32.48
CA LEU A 50 -5.39 -62.69 32.58
C LEU A 50 -4.67 -62.81 31.23
N GLN A 51 -3.40 -62.40 31.15
CA GLN A 51 -2.57 -62.69 29.98
C GLN A 51 -1.97 -64.10 30.11
N VAL A 52 -2.27 -64.95 29.14
CA VAL A 52 -1.84 -66.37 29.14
C VAL A 52 -0.58 -66.63 28.31
N ASN A 53 0.03 -65.59 27.74
CA ASN A 53 1.18 -65.69 26.84
C ASN A 53 2.39 -66.48 27.38
N GLN A 54 2.60 -66.50 28.69
CA GLN A 54 3.71 -67.23 29.34
C GLN A 54 3.34 -68.65 29.79
N SER A 55 2.07 -69.04 29.67
CA SER A 55 1.52 -70.33 30.09
C SER A 55 1.06 -71.18 28.89
N ILE A 56 1.61 -70.87 27.70
CA ILE A 56 1.25 -71.54 26.45
C ILE A 56 2.42 -72.36 25.94
N PHE A 57 2.07 -73.45 25.29
CA PHE A 57 3.00 -74.30 24.56
C PHE A 57 2.66 -74.24 23.08
N THR A 58 3.66 -74.25 22.22
CA THR A 58 3.48 -74.06 20.78
C THR A 58 4.11 -75.20 19.99
N LEU A 59 3.48 -75.56 18.88
CA LEU A 59 3.94 -76.55 17.92
C LEU A 59 3.80 -75.96 16.51
N LYS A 60 4.88 -75.99 15.74
CA LYS A 60 4.89 -75.54 14.33
C LYS A 60 4.40 -76.66 13.43
N ASP A 61 3.35 -76.41 12.67
CA ASP A 61 2.80 -77.31 11.64
C ASP A 61 3.08 -76.71 10.25
N ALA A 62 4.25 -77.02 9.71
CA ALA A 62 4.72 -76.43 8.45
C ALA A 62 3.98 -76.93 7.20
N GLN A 63 3.22 -78.03 7.28
CA GLN A 63 2.51 -78.63 6.15
C GLN A 63 0.99 -78.63 6.35
N ASN A 64 0.51 -78.03 7.44
CA ASN A 64 -0.88 -78.04 7.87
C ASN A 64 -1.48 -79.45 7.99
N ALA A 65 -0.66 -80.43 8.38
CA ALA A 65 -0.96 -81.85 8.24
C ALA A 65 -1.60 -82.48 9.48
N TYR A 66 -1.49 -81.84 10.65
CA TYR A 66 -1.95 -82.45 11.90
C TYR A 66 -3.44 -82.17 12.14
N THR A 67 -4.14 -83.19 12.65
CA THR A 67 -5.53 -83.10 13.15
C THR A 67 -5.57 -83.00 14.68
N ILE A 68 -6.67 -82.50 15.26
CA ILE A 68 -6.79 -82.36 16.72
C ILE A 68 -6.57 -83.68 17.47
N ASP A 69 -7.04 -84.82 16.94
CA ASP A 69 -6.88 -86.14 17.55
C ASP A 69 -5.41 -86.57 17.61
N GLU A 70 -4.62 -86.24 16.57
CA GLU A 70 -3.19 -86.51 16.51
C GLU A 70 -2.41 -85.58 17.44
N VAL A 71 -2.78 -84.29 17.49
CA VAL A 71 -2.11 -83.27 18.34
C VAL A 71 -2.37 -83.53 19.83
N ALA A 72 -3.56 -84.01 20.17
CA ALA A 72 -3.96 -84.31 21.55
C ALA A 72 -3.39 -85.62 22.11
N THR A 73 -2.77 -86.48 21.26
CA THR A 73 -2.22 -87.79 21.63
C THR A 73 -0.70 -87.92 21.39
N PRO A 74 0.04 -88.75 22.16
CA PRO A 74 1.46 -89.01 21.88
C PRO A 74 1.66 -89.75 20.55
N PRO A 75 2.73 -89.47 19.77
CA PRO A 75 3.92 -88.70 20.16
C PRO A 75 3.84 -87.19 19.86
N VAL A 76 2.87 -86.71 19.08
CA VAL A 76 2.79 -85.30 18.64
C VAL A 76 2.57 -84.37 19.84
N LYS A 77 1.75 -84.80 20.81
CA LYS A 77 1.56 -84.09 22.09
C LYS A 77 2.87 -83.73 22.81
N TRP A 78 3.90 -84.55 22.68
CA TRP A 78 5.20 -84.31 23.34
C TRP A 78 6.11 -83.34 22.57
N SER A 79 5.71 -82.92 21.37
CA SER A 79 6.49 -82.01 20.51
C SER A 79 6.20 -80.53 20.78
N PHE A 80 5.25 -80.23 21.67
CA PHE A 80 4.93 -78.86 22.10
C PHE A 80 6.08 -78.27 22.92
N MET A 81 6.49 -77.05 22.57
CA MET A 81 7.55 -76.31 23.27
C MET A 81 6.96 -75.15 24.08
N PRO A 82 7.40 -74.92 25.34
CA PRO A 82 6.94 -73.78 26.12
C PRO A 82 7.30 -72.46 25.44
N ASN A 83 6.43 -71.46 25.55
CA ASN A 83 6.71 -70.12 25.04
C ASN A 83 7.50 -69.29 26.07
N ASP A 84 8.81 -69.19 25.86
CA ASP A 84 9.70 -68.43 26.73
C ASP A 84 9.80 -66.92 26.37
N GLU A 85 9.19 -66.49 25.25
CA GLU A 85 9.42 -65.17 24.63
C GLU A 85 8.37 -64.09 25.00
N GLY A 86 7.62 -64.24 26.09
CA GLY A 86 6.54 -63.31 26.43
C GLY A 86 5.38 -63.43 25.42
N ILE A 87 5.05 -62.39 24.66
CA ILE A 87 4.04 -62.50 23.58
C ILE A 87 4.62 -63.35 22.44
N PHE A 88 3.94 -64.43 22.07
CA PHE A 88 4.38 -65.29 20.99
C PHE A 88 4.47 -64.50 19.68
N ASN A 89 5.67 -64.39 19.12
CA ASN A 89 5.94 -63.59 17.94
C ASN A 89 6.90 -64.33 17.01
N LYS A 90 6.43 -64.70 15.81
CA LYS A 90 7.25 -65.36 14.79
C LYS A 90 7.42 -64.53 13.52
N GLY A 91 7.01 -63.26 13.54
CA GLY A 91 7.05 -62.40 12.36
C GLY A 91 6.24 -63.00 11.21
N PHE A 92 6.64 -62.73 9.96
CA PHE A 92 5.99 -63.32 8.79
C PHE A 92 6.31 -64.82 8.69
N THR A 93 5.27 -65.66 8.60
CA THR A 93 5.40 -67.11 8.54
C THR A 93 4.26 -67.71 7.71
N GLU A 94 4.58 -68.68 6.86
CA GLU A 94 3.58 -69.44 6.06
C GLU A 94 3.13 -70.73 6.77
N ALA A 95 3.72 -71.06 7.93
CA ALA A 95 3.36 -72.26 8.69
C ALA A 95 2.16 -72.01 9.60
N SER A 96 1.30 -73.01 9.76
CA SER A 96 0.28 -72.99 10.81
C SER A 96 0.91 -73.32 12.15
N TYR A 97 0.35 -72.78 13.23
CA TYR A 97 0.83 -73.02 14.59
C TYR A 97 -0.30 -73.55 15.45
N TRP A 98 0.01 -74.61 16.18
CA TRP A 98 -0.82 -75.13 17.26
C TRP A 98 -0.35 -74.54 18.59
N VAL A 99 -1.29 -74.09 19.39
CA VAL A 99 -1.06 -73.49 20.69
C VAL A 99 -1.88 -74.25 21.72
N GLN A 100 -1.21 -74.83 22.71
CA GLN A 100 -1.83 -75.54 23.82
C GLN A 100 -1.73 -74.66 25.07
N PHE A 101 -2.82 -74.54 25.82
CA PHE A 101 -2.82 -73.88 27.12
C PHE A 101 -3.76 -74.59 28.09
N ASN A 102 -3.34 -74.66 29.36
CA ASN A 102 -4.07 -75.34 30.42
C ASN A 102 -4.67 -74.30 31.36
N ILE A 103 -5.96 -74.43 31.65
CA ILE A 103 -6.69 -73.51 32.51
C ILE A 103 -7.33 -74.27 33.67
N VAL A 104 -7.19 -73.75 34.89
CA VAL A 104 -7.91 -74.18 36.09
C VAL A 104 -8.97 -73.13 36.40
N ASN A 105 -10.24 -73.48 36.30
CA ASN A 105 -11.36 -72.59 36.58
C ASN A 105 -11.84 -72.76 38.03
N GLN A 106 -11.45 -71.82 38.90
CA GLN A 106 -11.92 -71.76 40.30
C GLN A 106 -13.08 -70.78 40.47
N ALA A 107 -13.63 -70.26 39.37
CA ALA A 107 -14.73 -69.28 39.32
C ALA A 107 -15.77 -69.70 38.27
N PRO A 108 -16.48 -70.83 38.49
CA PRO A 108 -17.41 -71.40 37.51
C PRO A 108 -18.68 -70.56 37.28
N ALA A 109 -18.89 -69.51 38.09
CA ALA A 109 -20.02 -68.59 37.95
C ALA A 109 -19.76 -67.44 36.96
N LYS A 110 -18.52 -67.27 36.47
CA LYS A 110 -18.15 -66.24 35.49
C LYS A 110 -18.06 -66.84 34.08
N ASP A 111 -18.47 -66.06 33.09
CA ASP A 111 -18.27 -66.37 31.68
C ASP A 111 -16.88 -65.87 31.24
N TRP A 112 -16.05 -66.78 30.73
CA TRP A 112 -14.67 -66.47 30.35
C TRP A 112 -14.51 -66.40 28.84
N LEU A 113 -13.94 -65.29 28.37
CA LEU A 113 -13.71 -65.00 26.96
C LEU A 113 -12.20 -65.01 26.65
N LEU A 114 -11.79 -65.69 25.59
CA LEU A 114 -10.45 -65.59 25.02
C LEU A 114 -10.42 -64.55 23.91
N GLU A 115 -9.66 -63.48 24.12
CA GLU A 115 -9.41 -62.44 23.11
C GLU A 115 -8.09 -62.68 22.37
N LEU A 116 -8.17 -62.70 21.04
CA LEU A 116 -7.03 -62.65 20.11
C LEU A 116 -7.08 -61.33 19.32
N PRO A 117 -6.33 -60.29 19.73
CA PRO A 117 -6.36 -58.98 19.11
C PRO A 117 -5.41 -58.92 17.90
N ILE A 118 -5.63 -59.81 16.93
CA ILE A 118 -4.81 -59.95 15.72
C ILE A 118 -5.65 -59.73 14.46
N PRO A 119 -5.52 -58.55 13.82
CA PRO A 119 -6.19 -58.26 12.55
C PRO A 119 -5.58 -58.98 11.35
N SER A 120 -4.38 -59.58 11.49
CA SER A 120 -3.65 -60.31 10.45
C SER A 120 -3.90 -61.82 10.43
N LEU A 121 -4.65 -62.37 11.40
CA LEU A 121 -5.05 -63.77 11.35
C LEU A 121 -6.04 -63.98 10.20
N GLU A 122 -5.73 -64.96 9.37
CA GLU A 122 -6.59 -65.42 8.29
C GLU A 122 -7.66 -66.35 8.87
N ARG A 123 -7.20 -67.30 9.72
CA ARG A 123 -8.04 -68.33 10.33
C ARG A 123 -7.56 -68.65 11.75
N ALA A 124 -8.50 -68.77 12.68
CA ALA A 124 -8.27 -69.26 14.02
C ALA A 124 -9.33 -70.29 14.39
N VAL A 125 -8.90 -71.44 14.90
CA VAL A 125 -9.78 -72.53 15.30
C VAL A 125 -9.48 -72.89 16.74
N LEU A 126 -10.46 -72.68 17.64
CA LEU A 126 -10.38 -73.09 19.04
C LEU A 126 -11.02 -74.48 19.19
N TYR A 127 -10.30 -75.36 19.88
CA TYR A 127 -10.76 -76.69 20.25
C TYR A 127 -10.97 -76.74 21.77
N SER A 128 -12.23 -76.84 22.18
CA SER A 128 -12.66 -76.92 23.59
C SER A 128 -12.94 -78.38 23.98
N PRO A 129 -12.53 -78.85 25.17
CA PRO A 129 -12.74 -80.23 25.58
C PRO A 129 -14.21 -80.51 25.93
N SER A 130 -14.75 -81.65 25.46
CA SER A 130 -16.10 -82.12 25.80
C SER A 130 -16.07 -83.37 26.70
N ALA A 131 -17.13 -83.61 27.47
CA ALA A 131 -17.31 -84.71 28.43
C ALA A 131 -17.11 -86.12 27.84
N ASN A 132 -17.22 -86.27 26.52
CA ASN A 132 -17.00 -87.54 25.81
C ASN A 132 -15.52 -87.82 25.45
N GLY A 133 -14.59 -86.92 25.81
CA GLY A 133 -13.18 -87.02 25.44
C GLY A 133 -12.86 -86.57 24.01
N THR A 134 -13.84 -85.99 23.31
CA THR A 134 -13.71 -85.32 22.01
C THR A 134 -13.55 -83.81 22.20
N PHE A 135 -13.15 -83.09 21.14
CA PHE A 135 -13.07 -81.63 21.15
C PHE A 135 -14.19 -81.02 20.33
N GLU A 136 -14.81 -79.97 20.85
CA GLU A 136 -15.71 -79.09 20.09
C GLU A 136 -14.88 -78.04 19.35
N GLU A 137 -15.12 -77.92 18.04
CA GLU A 137 -14.41 -77.02 17.15
C GLU A 137 -15.20 -75.73 16.94
N LYS A 138 -14.61 -74.59 17.28
CA LYS A 138 -15.15 -73.27 17.00
C LYS A 138 -14.19 -72.53 16.09
N GLU A 139 -14.59 -72.31 14.84
CA GLU A 139 -13.78 -71.63 13.83
C GLU A 139 -14.22 -70.18 13.66
N ILE A 140 -13.25 -69.26 13.64
CA ILE A 140 -13.46 -67.88 13.23
C ILE A 140 -12.41 -67.52 12.16
N SER A 141 -12.88 -67.21 10.95
CA SER A 141 -12.03 -66.77 9.85
C SER A 141 -12.33 -65.32 9.44
N ARG A 142 -11.40 -64.73 8.68
CA ARG A 142 -11.53 -63.37 8.16
C ARG A 142 -12.59 -63.24 7.05
N GLU A 143 -12.93 -64.34 6.39
CA GLU A 143 -13.94 -64.40 5.32
C GLU A 143 -15.37 -64.42 5.85
N VAL A 144 -15.59 -64.88 7.09
CA VAL A 144 -16.90 -64.86 7.74
C VAL A 144 -17.33 -63.41 8.02
N PRO A 145 -18.46 -62.94 7.46
CA PRO A 145 -19.00 -61.61 7.73
C PRO A 145 -19.15 -61.37 9.23
N VAL A 146 -18.83 -60.15 9.70
CA VAL A 146 -18.87 -59.82 11.13
C VAL A 146 -20.28 -59.98 11.72
N ALA A 147 -21.33 -59.91 10.89
CA ALA A 147 -22.72 -60.15 11.28
C ALA A 147 -23.02 -61.62 11.65
N GLU A 148 -22.22 -62.57 11.18
CA GLU A 148 -22.35 -64.00 11.48
C GLU A 148 -21.49 -64.42 12.69
N ARG A 149 -20.71 -63.49 13.24
CA ARG A 149 -19.90 -63.71 14.45
C ARG A 149 -20.76 -63.50 15.69
N GLU A 150 -20.54 -64.35 16.68
CA GLU A 150 -21.24 -64.31 17.97
C GLU A 150 -20.98 -63.02 18.75
N TYR A 151 -19.77 -62.46 18.59
CA TYR A 151 -19.41 -61.14 19.12
C TYR A 151 -19.08 -60.17 17.98
N PHE A 152 -19.80 -59.05 17.93
CA PHE A 152 -19.57 -57.97 16.97
C PHE A 152 -18.36 -57.11 17.36
N HIS A 153 -17.17 -57.68 17.20
CA HIS A 153 -15.91 -57.05 17.60
C HIS A 153 -14.80 -57.26 16.54
N ARG A 154 -13.85 -56.33 16.49
CA ARG A 154 -12.73 -56.40 15.53
C ARG A 154 -11.76 -57.53 15.86
N ASN A 155 -11.48 -57.73 17.15
CA ASN A 155 -10.61 -58.81 17.62
C ASN A 155 -11.39 -60.13 17.58
N LEU A 156 -10.70 -61.25 17.38
CA LEU A 156 -11.34 -62.57 17.43
C LEU A 156 -11.58 -62.92 18.91
N ILE A 157 -12.81 -63.30 19.23
CA ILE A 157 -13.23 -63.62 20.60
C ILE A 157 -13.81 -65.03 20.57
N PHE A 158 -13.36 -65.88 21.49
CA PHE A 158 -13.91 -67.21 21.70
C PHE A 158 -14.42 -67.36 23.12
N ASP A 159 -15.53 -68.07 23.29
CA ASP A 159 -16.00 -68.51 24.61
C ASP A 159 -15.17 -69.71 25.06
N LEU A 160 -14.71 -69.67 26.30
CA LEU A 160 -14.04 -70.80 26.93
C LEU A 160 -15.09 -71.67 27.62
N ASP A 161 -15.55 -72.71 26.92
CA ASP A 161 -16.40 -73.73 27.51
C ASP A 161 -15.55 -74.78 28.25
N PHE A 162 -15.90 -75.02 29.50
CA PHE A 162 -15.23 -75.99 30.38
C PHE A 162 -16.02 -77.29 30.52
N ASP A 163 -17.25 -77.37 29.99
CA ASP A 163 -18.15 -78.53 30.06
C ASP A 163 -18.21 -79.16 31.48
N GLY A 164 -18.26 -78.29 32.50
CA GLY A 164 -18.33 -78.67 33.93
C GLY A 164 -17.01 -79.17 34.56
N GLN A 165 -15.86 -79.06 33.87
CA GLN A 165 -14.55 -79.44 34.40
C GLN A 165 -13.86 -78.28 35.13
N ASP A 166 -13.29 -78.55 36.32
CA ASP A 166 -12.48 -77.56 37.06
C ASP A 166 -11.12 -77.28 36.40
N GLN A 167 -10.65 -78.17 35.53
CA GLN A 167 -9.40 -78.02 34.78
C GLN A 167 -9.58 -78.54 33.35
N ALA A 168 -9.24 -77.71 32.37
CA ALA A 168 -9.40 -78.00 30.94
C ALA A 168 -8.11 -77.65 30.16
N THR A 169 -7.81 -78.45 29.14
CA THR A 169 -6.73 -78.17 28.16
C THR A 169 -7.37 -77.77 26.84
N PHE A 170 -7.03 -76.57 26.38
CA PHE A 170 -7.49 -76.03 25.10
C PHE A 170 -6.38 -76.09 24.07
N PHE A 171 -6.77 -76.28 22.80
CA PHE A 171 -5.88 -76.18 21.66
C PHE A 171 -6.40 -75.10 20.72
N LEU A 172 -5.50 -74.27 20.22
CA LEU A 172 -5.79 -73.21 19.26
C LEU A 172 -4.90 -73.40 18.04
N LYS A 173 -5.50 -73.53 16.86
CA LYS A 173 -4.79 -73.54 15.58
C LYS A 173 -4.90 -72.16 14.94
N VAL A 174 -3.77 -71.57 14.58
CA VAL A 174 -3.71 -70.23 13.97
C VAL A 174 -2.97 -70.23 12.64
N GLU A 175 -3.54 -69.50 11.67
CA GLU A 175 -3.00 -69.25 10.33
C GLU A 175 -3.03 -67.73 10.07
N SER A 176 -1.95 -67.18 9.50
CA SER A 176 -1.74 -65.73 9.36
C SER A 176 -1.11 -65.39 8.01
N ASP A 177 -1.78 -64.52 7.24
CA ASP A 177 -1.24 -63.88 6.03
C ASP A 177 -0.27 -62.72 6.32
N GLY A 178 -0.18 -62.31 7.58
CA GLY A 178 0.70 -61.24 8.05
C GLY A 178 1.69 -61.69 9.11
N PRO A 179 2.37 -60.75 9.79
CA PRO A 179 3.23 -61.10 10.90
C PRO A 179 2.40 -61.72 12.04
N LEU A 180 2.78 -62.94 12.44
CA LEU A 180 2.15 -63.70 13.50
C LEU A 180 2.67 -63.23 14.85
N GLN A 181 1.90 -62.34 15.49
CA GLN A 181 2.01 -61.99 16.90
C GLN A 181 0.75 -62.43 17.60
N LEU A 182 0.85 -63.29 18.62
CA LEU A 182 -0.29 -63.90 19.32
C LEU A 182 -0.35 -63.50 20.79
N PRO A 183 -0.76 -62.25 21.08
CA PRO A 183 -1.18 -61.86 22.42
C PRO A 183 -2.51 -62.54 22.76
N MET A 184 -2.50 -63.44 23.73
CA MET A 184 -3.70 -64.12 24.22
C MET A 184 -4.08 -63.60 25.60
N THR A 185 -5.31 -63.09 25.70
CA THR A 185 -5.83 -62.57 26.97
C THR A 185 -7.19 -63.19 27.25
N ILE A 186 -7.34 -63.73 28.45
CA ILE A 186 -8.61 -64.24 28.97
C ILE A 186 -9.25 -63.12 29.78
N TRP A 187 -10.53 -62.89 29.55
CA TRP A 187 -11.31 -61.86 30.21
C TRP A 187 -12.55 -62.45 30.83
N ASP A 188 -12.97 -61.88 31.96
CA ASP A 188 -14.35 -61.97 32.37
C ASP A 188 -15.24 -61.22 31.36
N ALA A 189 -16.40 -61.77 31.00
CA ALA A 189 -17.27 -61.19 29.97
C ALA A 189 -17.74 -59.76 30.31
N GLU A 190 -18.05 -59.47 31.57
CA GLU A 190 -18.45 -58.11 32.00
C GLU A 190 -17.26 -57.14 31.93
N ALA A 191 -16.09 -57.57 32.40
CA ALA A 191 -14.85 -56.80 32.33
C ALA A 191 -14.44 -56.49 30.87
N PHE A 192 -14.56 -57.46 29.96
CA PHE A 192 -14.30 -57.29 28.54
C PHE A 192 -15.23 -56.23 27.91
N GLN A 193 -16.54 -56.31 28.20
CA GLN A 193 -17.50 -55.32 27.70
C GLN A 193 -17.26 -53.92 28.27
N ALA A 194 -16.86 -53.80 29.55
CA ALA A 194 -16.50 -52.52 30.16
C ALA A 194 -15.27 -51.91 29.49
N GLN A 195 -14.23 -52.71 29.25
CA GLN A 195 -13.01 -52.27 28.58
C GLN A 195 -13.26 -51.86 27.11
N THR A 196 -14.01 -52.68 26.36
CA THR A 196 -14.37 -52.41 24.97
C THR A 196 -15.18 -51.12 24.83
N ARG A 197 -16.10 -50.85 25.77
CA ARG A 197 -16.82 -49.57 25.85
C ARG A 197 -15.88 -48.39 26.09
N SER A 198 -14.90 -48.52 26.99
CA SER A 198 -13.91 -47.47 27.28
C SER A 198 -13.03 -47.15 26.06
N VAL A 199 -12.49 -48.16 25.39
CA VAL A 199 -11.67 -47.98 24.18
C VAL A 199 -12.49 -47.38 23.03
N THR A 200 -13.71 -47.87 22.82
CA THR A 200 -14.63 -47.34 21.81
C THR A 200 -15.00 -45.88 22.10
N ALA A 201 -15.25 -45.54 23.36
CA ALA A 201 -15.50 -44.16 23.78
C ALA A 201 -14.28 -43.26 23.54
N LEU A 202 -13.06 -43.74 23.85
CA LEU A 202 -11.82 -43.00 23.60
C LEU A 202 -11.60 -42.71 22.11
N VAL A 203 -11.70 -43.74 21.26
CA VAL A 203 -11.52 -43.57 19.81
C VAL A 203 -12.66 -42.74 19.21
N GLY A 204 -13.90 -42.97 19.64
CA GLY A 204 -15.07 -42.19 19.22
C GLY A 204 -14.92 -40.70 19.57
N LEU A 205 -14.43 -40.40 20.77
CA LEU A 205 -14.12 -39.04 21.21
C LEU A 205 -13.01 -38.41 20.35
N LEU A 206 -11.89 -39.08 20.14
CA LEU A 206 -10.79 -38.57 19.30
C LEU A 206 -11.22 -38.34 17.85
N THR A 207 -12.01 -39.25 17.29
CA THR A 207 -12.53 -39.16 15.92
C THR A 207 -13.55 -38.03 15.79
N GLY A 208 -14.52 -37.94 16.71
CA GLY A 208 -15.53 -36.89 16.74
C GLY A 208 -14.91 -35.50 16.87
N ILE A 209 -13.89 -35.37 17.71
CA ILE A 209 -13.11 -34.14 17.82
C ILE A 209 -12.40 -33.80 16.50
N GLY A 210 -11.80 -34.79 15.83
CA GLY A 210 -11.19 -34.60 14.51
C GLY A 210 -12.18 -34.06 13.49
N ILE A 211 -13.40 -34.63 13.44
CA ILE A 211 -14.49 -34.15 12.56
C ILE A 211 -14.88 -32.71 12.91
N ILE A 212 -15.06 -32.37 14.19
CA ILE A 212 -15.37 -31.01 14.63
C ILE A 212 -14.28 -30.02 14.18
N LEU A 213 -13.01 -30.39 14.32
CA LEU A 213 -11.89 -29.58 13.83
C LEU A 213 -11.95 -29.42 12.31
N SER A 214 -12.20 -30.49 11.56
CA SER A 214 -12.33 -30.45 10.10
C SER A 214 -13.46 -29.51 9.67
N VAL A 215 -14.63 -29.56 10.30
CA VAL A 215 -15.75 -28.64 10.01
C VAL A 215 -15.39 -27.19 10.34
N TYR A 216 -14.75 -26.94 11.49
CA TYR A 216 -14.29 -25.60 11.85
C TYR A 216 -13.30 -25.03 10.81
N TYR A 217 -12.34 -25.84 10.38
CA TYR A 217 -11.35 -25.41 9.38
C TYR A 217 -11.90 -25.35 7.96
N LEU A 218 -13.02 -26.03 7.66
CA LEU A 218 -13.78 -25.82 6.44
C LEU A 218 -14.35 -24.40 6.40
N GLY A 219 -14.98 -23.97 7.50
CA GLY A 219 -15.47 -22.60 7.64
C GLY A 219 -14.34 -21.56 7.51
N GLN A 220 -13.18 -21.84 8.10
CA GLN A 220 -11.98 -20.98 7.96
C GLN A 220 -11.47 -20.95 6.51
N PHE A 221 -11.49 -22.06 5.79
CA PHE A 221 -11.14 -22.11 4.37
C PHE A 221 -12.12 -21.31 3.52
N VAL A 222 -13.43 -21.43 3.75
CA VAL A 222 -14.45 -20.66 3.03
C VAL A 222 -14.27 -19.15 3.27
N ARG A 223 -13.98 -18.75 4.52
CA ARG A 223 -13.79 -17.36 4.92
C ARG A 223 -12.50 -16.74 4.37
N HIS A 224 -11.38 -17.46 4.45
CA HIS A 224 -10.05 -16.90 4.14
C HIS A 224 -9.53 -17.29 2.75
N ARG A 225 -10.12 -18.30 2.09
CA ARG A 225 -9.70 -18.85 0.78
C ARG A 225 -8.21 -19.22 0.69
N GLN A 226 -7.57 -19.54 1.82
CA GLN A 226 -6.15 -19.94 1.86
C GLN A 226 -6.00 -21.47 1.85
N ARG A 227 -5.13 -21.98 0.97
CA ARG A 227 -4.89 -23.43 0.79
C ARG A 227 -4.41 -24.16 2.05
N VAL A 228 -3.75 -23.46 2.99
CA VAL A 228 -3.27 -24.03 4.26
C VAL A 228 -4.41 -24.67 5.06
N TYR A 229 -5.58 -24.02 5.12
CA TYR A 229 -6.73 -24.55 5.87
C TYR A 229 -7.32 -25.79 5.24
N LEU A 230 -7.38 -25.84 3.89
CA LEU A 230 -7.84 -27.00 3.15
C LEU A 230 -6.90 -28.20 3.36
N TYR A 231 -5.59 -27.98 3.28
CA TYR A 231 -4.63 -29.06 3.51
C TYR A 231 -4.67 -29.59 4.95
N PHE A 232 -4.78 -28.70 5.94
CA PHE A 232 -4.94 -29.11 7.33
C PHE A 232 -6.25 -29.89 7.56
N LEU A 233 -7.35 -29.43 6.96
CA LEU A 233 -8.66 -30.11 7.03
C LEU A 233 -8.57 -31.55 6.54
N ILE A 234 -7.99 -31.75 5.35
CA ILE A 234 -7.91 -33.09 4.75
C ILE A 234 -6.93 -33.96 5.53
N PHE A 235 -5.82 -33.41 5.99
CA PHE A 235 -4.88 -34.10 6.88
C PHE A 235 -5.53 -34.55 8.19
N ALA A 236 -6.21 -33.65 8.91
CA ALA A 236 -6.86 -33.98 10.18
C ALA A 236 -7.98 -35.01 9.98
N PHE A 237 -8.77 -34.85 8.91
CA PHE A 237 -9.82 -35.79 8.56
C PHE A 237 -9.27 -37.17 8.21
N SER A 238 -8.24 -37.25 7.36
CA SER A 238 -7.66 -38.54 6.94
C SER A 238 -7.02 -39.29 8.09
N VAL A 239 -6.40 -38.59 9.03
CA VAL A 239 -5.86 -39.21 10.26
C VAL A 239 -6.98 -39.72 11.14
N SER A 240 -7.98 -38.88 11.46
CA SER A 240 -9.08 -39.30 12.33
C SER A 240 -9.91 -40.44 11.73
N PHE A 241 -10.16 -40.40 10.42
CA PHE A 241 -10.83 -41.47 9.69
C PHE A 241 -10.00 -42.74 9.66
N GLY A 242 -8.69 -42.64 9.43
CA GLY A 242 -7.77 -43.76 9.48
C GLY A 242 -7.69 -44.41 10.86
N LEU A 243 -7.72 -43.62 11.95
CA LEU A 243 -7.76 -44.14 13.32
C LEU A 243 -9.09 -44.85 13.63
N ALA A 244 -10.22 -44.29 13.18
CA ALA A 244 -11.53 -44.93 13.34
C ALA A 244 -11.61 -46.25 12.57
N ALA A 245 -11.05 -46.28 11.35
CA ALA A 245 -10.98 -47.49 10.53
C ALA A 245 -10.03 -48.53 11.11
N MET A 246 -8.89 -48.09 11.63
CA MET A 246 -7.96 -48.94 12.35
C MET A 246 -8.58 -49.48 13.63
N ALA A 247 -9.43 -48.74 14.35
CA ALA A 247 -10.14 -49.24 15.52
C ALA A 247 -11.33 -50.16 15.18
N GLY A 248 -11.73 -50.25 13.90
CA GLY A 248 -12.86 -51.06 13.44
C GLY A 248 -14.22 -50.38 13.53
N LEU A 249 -14.29 -49.10 13.92
CA LEU A 249 -15.56 -48.38 14.04
C LEU A 249 -16.25 -48.18 12.68
N THR A 250 -15.48 -47.99 11.62
CA THR A 250 -16.05 -47.87 10.26
C THR A 250 -16.66 -49.17 9.78
N LEU A 251 -16.04 -50.31 10.13
CA LEU A 251 -16.63 -51.63 9.89
C LEU A 251 -17.90 -51.82 10.72
N SER A 252 -17.89 -51.39 11.98
CA SER A 252 -19.04 -51.55 12.87
C SER A 252 -20.26 -50.69 12.51
N TYR A 253 -20.06 -49.48 11.99
CA TYR A 253 -21.14 -48.48 11.83
C TYR A 253 -21.35 -47.98 10.41
N ILE A 254 -20.37 -48.07 9.50
CA ILE A 254 -20.46 -47.48 8.16
C ILE A 254 -20.67 -48.57 7.09
N TRP A 255 -19.90 -49.65 7.10
CA TRP A 255 -19.98 -50.73 6.10
C TRP A 255 -19.84 -52.15 6.69
N PRO A 256 -20.79 -52.61 7.53
CA PRO A 256 -20.69 -53.92 8.20
C PRO A 256 -20.57 -55.13 7.26
N GLU A 257 -21.16 -55.06 6.07
CA GLU A 257 -21.19 -56.14 5.08
C GLU A 257 -19.92 -56.20 4.20
N HIS A 258 -19.01 -55.23 4.31
CA HIS A 258 -17.83 -55.13 3.44
C HIS A 258 -16.53 -55.10 4.24
N SER A 259 -16.17 -56.25 4.83
CA SER A 259 -14.96 -56.44 5.63
C SER A 259 -13.65 -56.18 4.87
N TRP A 260 -13.58 -56.58 3.59
CA TRP A 260 -12.42 -56.38 2.71
C TRP A 260 -12.12 -54.88 2.48
N LEU A 261 -13.16 -54.07 2.30
CA LEU A 261 -13.07 -52.64 2.02
C LEU A 261 -12.49 -51.86 3.22
N ASN A 262 -12.78 -52.31 4.45
CA ASN A 262 -12.19 -51.72 5.64
C ASN A 262 -10.66 -51.86 5.67
N GLY A 263 -10.14 -53.01 5.21
CA GLY A 263 -8.71 -53.26 5.11
C GLY A 263 -8.04 -52.25 4.17
N THR A 264 -8.55 -52.11 2.95
CA THR A 264 -8.01 -51.20 1.93
C THR A 264 -8.08 -49.73 2.37
N ILE A 265 -9.17 -49.32 3.02
CA ILE A 265 -9.39 -47.93 3.45
C ILE A 265 -8.41 -47.48 4.53
N VAL A 266 -7.98 -48.36 5.43
CA VAL A 266 -6.94 -48.04 6.42
C VAL A 266 -5.65 -47.60 5.71
N TYR A 267 -5.19 -48.36 4.72
CA TYR A 267 -3.97 -48.04 3.96
C TYR A 267 -4.14 -46.85 3.02
N ALA A 268 -5.30 -46.72 2.36
CA ALA A 268 -5.60 -45.54 1.56
C ALA A 268 -5.57 -44.26 2.41
N SER A 269 -6.11 -44.32 3.63
CA SER A 269 -6.08 -43.20 4.59
C SER A 269 -4.66 -42.84 5.03
N ILE A 270 -3.77 -43.82 5.18
CA ILE A 270 -2.32 -43.60 5.42
C ILE A 270 -1.71 -42.83 4.25
N GLY A 271 -1.95 -43.24 3.01
CA GLY A 271 -1.43 -42.56 1.82
C GLY A 271 -1.92 -41.11 1.70
N VAL A 272 -3.23 -40.89 1.88
CA VAL A 272 -3.84 -39.54 1.87
C VAL A 272 -3.24 -38.68 2.98
N THR A 273 -3.07 -39.24 4.18
CA THR A 273 -2.42 -38.57 5.31
C THR A 273 -1.00 -38.13 4.96
N SER A 274 -0.20 -39.00 4.34
CA SER A 274 1.17 -38.68 3.90
C SER A 274 1.19 -37.50 2.93
N ILE A 275 0.32 -37.50 1.92
CA ILE A 275 0.24 -36.43 0.92
C ILE A 275 -0.12 -35.10 1.57
N PHE A 276 -1.21 -35.08 2.36
CA PHE A 276 -1.70 -33.83 2.93
C PHE A 276 -0.87 -33.33 4.10
N ALA A 277 -0.16 -34.21 4.83
CA ALA A 277 0.87 -33.80 5.79
C ALA A 277 2.00 -33.01 5.09
N LEU A 278 2.48 -33.50 3.95
CA LEU A 278 3.53 -32.83 3.16
C LEU A 278 3.08 -31.50 2.58
N LEU A 279 1.89 -31.46 1.94
CA LEU A 279 1.32 -30.23 1.38
C LEU A 279 1.01 -29.20 2.47
N TYR A 280 0.50 -29.65 3.61
CA TYR A 280 0.29 -28.81 4.78
C TYR A 280 1.61 -28.24 5.29
N THR A 281 2.65 -29.07 5.45
CA THR A 281 4.01 -28.62 5.84
C THR A 281 4.53 -27.54 4.89
N GLU A 282 4.43 -27.78 3.57
CA GLU A 282 4.94 -26.88 2.53
C GLU A 282 4.30 -25.49 2.66
N SER A 283 2.97 -25.47 2.79
CA SER A 283 2.15 -24.26 2.82
C SER A 283 2.14 -23.56 4.19
N PHE A 284 2.27 -24.31 5.30
CA PHE A 284 2.26 -23.76 6.65
C PHE A 284 3.58 -23.10 7.01
N LEU A 285 4.73 -23.70 6.66
CA LEU A 285 6.05 -23.13 6.94
C LEU A 285 6.58 -22.22 5.83
N ASP A 286 5.79 -22.02 4.76
CA ASP A 286 6.18 -21.26 3.57
C ASP A 286 7.57 -21.72 3.07
N THR A 287 7.74 -23.03 2.98
CA THR A 287 9.03 -23.71 2.71
C THR A 287 9.64 -23.28 1.38
N ARG A 288 8.81 -22.89 0.40
CA ARG A 288 9.26 -22.32 -0.88
C ARG A 288 10.18 -21.13 -0.70
N ARG A 289 9.93 -20.30 0.32
CA ARG A 289 10.71 -19.09 0.61
C ARG A 289 11.93 -19.39 1.47
N HIS A 290 11.80 -20.31 2.44
CA HIS A 290 12.84 -20.53 3.46
C HIS A 290 13.77 -21.72 3.17
N PHE A 291 13.31 -22.72 2.42
CA PHE A 291 13.98 -24.01 2.17
C PHE A 291 13.66 -24.55 0.75
N PRO A 292 14.12 -23.90 -0.32
CA PRO A 292 13.75 -24.25 -1.70
C PRO A 292 14.12 -25.70 -2.10
N ALA A 293 15.19 -26.27 -1.53
CA ALA A 293 15.59 -27.66 -1.77
C ALA A 293 14.53 -28.69 -1.32
N SER A 294 13.77 -28.40 -0.26
CA SER A 294 12.72 -29.29 0.24
C SER A 294 11.56 -29.47 -0.74
N ARG A 295 11.34 -28.52 -1.65
CA ARG A 295 10.22 -28.53 -2.61
C ARG A 295 10.26 -29.74 -3.54
N ASN A 296 11.43 -30.07 -4.07
CA ASN A 296 11.55 -31.20 -5.01
C ASN A 296 11.33 -32.52 -4.29
N ILE A 297 11.86 -32.66 -3.07
CA ILE A 297 11.66 -33.84 -2.22
C ILE A 297 10.18 -34.01 -1.87
N ILE A 298 9.51 -32.93 -1.45
CA ILE A 298 8.06 -32.92 -1.16
C ILE A 298 7.26 -33.37 -2.40
N LYS A 299 7.55 -32.83 -3.58
CA LYS A 299 6.86 -33.23 -4.82
C LYS A 299 7.05 -34.71 -5.15
N VAL A 300 8.29 -35.21 -5.04
CA VAL A 300 8.60 -36.63 -5.31
C VAL A 300 7.83 -37.51 -4.34
N LEU A 301 7.83 -37.20 -3.04
CA LEU A 301 7.08 -37.98 -2.05
C LEU A 301 5.56 -37.90 -2.25
N VAL A 302 5.02 -36.74 -2.65
CA VAL A 302 3.58 -36.61 -2.96
C VAL A 302 3.20 -37.49 -4.15
N TRP A 303 3.95 -37.43 -5.26
CA TRP A 303 3.70 -38.28 -6.43
C TRP A 303 3.91 -39.76 -6.13
N ALA A 304 4.92 -40.11 -5.34
CA ALA A 304 5.16 -41.48 -4.90
C ALA A 304 3.98 -42.01 -4.07
N ASN A 305 3.48 -41.25 -3.09
CA ASN A 305 2.32 -41.64 -2.31
C ASN A 305 1.04 -41.72 -3.17
N ALA A 306 0.84 -40.81 -4.11
CA ALA A 306 -0.30 -40.88 -5.04
C ALA A 306 -0.25 -42.14 -5.91
N ALA A 307 0.94 -42.49 -6.43
CA ALA A 307 1.16 -43.73 -7.17
C ALA A 307 0.91 -44.96 -6.30
N LEU A 308 1.39 -44.98 -5.05
CA LEU A 308 1.14 -46.07 -4.11
C LEU A 308 -0.37 -46.26 -3.82
N ILE A 309 -1.14 -45.17 -3.67
CA ILE A 309 -2.60 -45.27 -3.48
C ILE A 309 -3.29 -45.88 -4.71
N ILE A 310 -2.88 -45.50 -5.92
CA ILE A 310 -3.43 -46.05 -7.16
C ILE A 310 -3.07 -47.54 -7.30
N LEU A 311 -1.82 -47.89 -7.00
CA LEU A 311 -1.33 -49.28 -7.08
C LEU A 311 -1.88 -50.19 -5.98
N LEU A 312 -2.43 -49.64 -4.90
CA LEU A 312 -3.03 -50.41 -3.80
C LEU A 312 -4.13 -51.35 -4.28
N PHE A 313 -4.89 -50.96 -5.31
CA PHE A 313 -5.96 -51.77 -5.89
C PHE A 313 -5.47 -52.86 -6.86
N LEU A 314 -4.20 -52.82 -7.28
CA LEU A 314 -3.62 -53.73 -8.26
C LEU A 314 -2.64 -54.73 -7.63
N PHE A 315 -1.90 -54.32 -6.60
CA PHE A 315 -0.84 -55.10 -5.97
C PHE A 315 -0.94 -55.00 -4.45
N GLU A 316 -1.92 -55.69 -3.86
CA GLU A 316 -2.31 -55.47 -2.47
C GLU A 316 -1.19 -55.78 -1.45
N ASP A 317 -0.46 -56.88 -1.61
CA ASP A 317 0.50 -57.36 -0.59
C ASP A 317 1.71 -56.45 -0.40
N ILE A 318 2.35 -56.05 -1.49
CA ILE A 318 3.57 -55.22 -1.46
C ILE A 318 3.22 -53.79 -1.05
N ILE A 319 2.10 -53.25 -1.54
CA ILE A 319 1.73 -51.85 -1.32
C ILE A 319 1.29 -51.61 0.12
N ARG A 320 0.63 -52.59 0.77
CA ARG A 320 0.32 -52.55 2.21
C ARG A 320 1.56 -52.40 3.09
N GLN A 321 2.73 -52.88 2.64
CA GLN A 321 4.00 -52.68 3.35
C GLN A 321 4.67 -51.34 3.02
N LEU A 322 4.58 -50.87 1.77
CA LEU A 322 5.24 -49.64 1.33
C LEU A 322 4.56 -48.35 1.83
N LEU A 323 3.23 -48.32 1.95
CA LEU A 323 2.47 -47.14 2.39
C LEU A 323 2.81 -46.69 3.83
N PRO A 324 2.91 -47.58 4.83
CA PRO A 324 3.39 -47.20 6.16
C PRO A 324 4.82 -46.62 6.14
N LEU A 325 5.72 -47.22 5.36
CA LEU A 325 7.10 -46.74 5.23
C LEU A 325 7.16 -45.34 4.58
N SER A 326 6.32 -45.08 3.59
CA SER A 326 6.24 -43.76 2.97
C SER A 326 5.68 -42.69 3.93
N LEU A 327 4.81 -43.06 4.87
CA LEU A 327 4.34 -42.17 5.94
C LEU A 327 5.47 -41.80 6.90
N ILE A 328 6.33 -42.75 7.30
CA ILE A 328 7.53 -42.45 8.12
C ILE A 328 8.46 -41.50 7.39
N ALA A 329 8.76 -41.76 6.11
CA ALA A 329 9.61 -40.89 5.31
C ALA A 329 9.03 -39.46 5.21
N SER A 330 7.72 -39.34 5.01
CA SER A 330 7.00 -38.06 4.96
C SER A 330 7.05 -37.33 6.30
N GLY A 331 6.82 -38.06 7.41
CA GLY A 331 6.91 -37.53 8.77
C GLY A 331 8.33 -37.06 9.12
N ALA A 332 9.36 -37.81 8.71
CA ALA A 332 10.76 -37.46 8.95
C ALA A 332 11.13 -36.16 8.23
N LEU A 333 10.67 -35.97 6.99
CA LEU A 333 10.84 -34.72 6.26
C LEU A 333 10.09 -33.56 6.94
N MET A 334 8.85 -33.80 7.38
CA MET A 334 8.05 -32.82 8.13
C MET A 334 8.77 -32.36 9.41
N LEU A 335 9.35 -33.31 10.16
CA LEU A 335 10.15 -33.00 11.35
C LEU A 335 11.42 -32.22 10.99
N ALA A 336 12.18 -32.64 9.98
CA ALA A 336 13.41 -31.96 9.58
C ALA A 336 13.16 -30.50 9.16
N VAL A 337 12.12 -30.26 8.35
CA VAL A 337 11.76 -28.91 7.88
C VAL A 337 11.20 -28.05 9.02
N SER A 338 10.38 -28.61 9.91
CA SER A 338 9.84 -27.89 11.06
C SER A 338 10.92 -27.54 12.10
N ALA A 339 11.86 -28.45 12.37
CA ALA A 339 13.00 -28.20 13.22
C ALA A 339 13.93 -27.11 12.63
N ALA A 340 14.24 -27.20 11.33
CA ALA A 340 15.03 -26.18 10.65
C ALA A 340 14.34 -24.79 10.68
N SER A 341 13.00 -24.77 10.55
CA SER A 341 12.19 -23.55 10.63
C SER A 341 12.22 -22.90 12.01
N TRP A 342 12.19 -23.71 13.07
CA TRP A 342 12.35 -23.23 14.44
C TRP A 342 13.75 -22.64 14.64
N ASN A 343 14.80 -23.32 14.19
CA ASN A 343 16.19 -22.82 14.31
C ASN A 343 16.41 -21.48 13.56
N LYS A 344 15.66 -21.21 12.50
CA LYS A 344 15.66 -19.90 11.78
C LYS A 344 14.85 -18.79 12.48
N GLY A 345 14.25 -19.06 13.64
CA GLY A 345 13.51 -18.07 14.41
C GLY A 345 12.06 -17.83 13.95
N ILE A 346 11.46 -18.75 13.19
CA ILE A 346 10.05 -18.65 12.79
C ILE A 346 9.16 -18.93 14.02
N LYS A 347 8.57 -17.87 14.58
CA LYS A 347 7.89 -17.89 15.89
C LYS A 347 6.78 -18.94 16.03
N TYR A 348 6.02 -19.19 14.96
CA TYR A 348 4.88 -20.12 14.97
C TYR A 348 5.28 -21.58 14.67
N ALA A 349 6.56 -21.88 14.41
CA ALA A 349 7.02 -23.24 14.15
C ALA A 349 7.07 -24.14 15.41
N ARG A 350 7.25 -23.57 16.60
CA ARG A 350 7.45 -24.31 17.87
C ARG A 350 6.42 -25.41 18.14
N TYR A 351 5.13 -25.08 18.03
CA TYR A 351 4.04 -26.01 18.32
C TYR A 351 3.90 -27.03 17.21
N TYR A 352 4.17 -26.61 15.98
CA TYR A 352 4.17 -27.50 14.83
C TYR A 352 5.29 -28.55 14.95
N THR A 353 6.51 -28.16 15.32
CA THR A 353 7.63 -29.10 15.54
C THR A 353 7.32 -30.08 16.67
N ALA A 354 6.77 -29.61 17.80
CA ALA A 354 6.35 -30.49 18.90
C ALA A 354 5.26 -31.48 18.45
N GLY A 355 4.29 -31.01 17.64
CA GLY A 355 3.29 -31.86 17.00
C GLY A 355 3.92 -32.91 16.08
N SER A 356 4.86 -32.53 15.23
CA SER A 356 5.57 -33.44 14.32
C SER A 356 6.35 -34.54 15.04
N VAL A 357 6.96 -34.23 16.19
CA VAL A 357 7.64 -35.25 17.02
C VAL A 357 6.64 -36.27 17.54
N LEU A 358 5.52 -35.81 18.13
CA LEU A 358 4.49 -36.72 18.66
C LEU A 358 3.82 -37.54 17.55
N PHE A 359 3.57 -36.92 16.39
CA PHE A 359 3.05 -37.62 15.22
C PHE A 359 3.99 -38.74 14.80
N LEU A 360 5.28 -38.46 14.62
CA LEU A 360 6.28 -39.46 14.24
C LEU A 360 6.45 -40.58 15.28
N LEU A 361 6.45 -40.24 16.57
CA LEU A 361 6.52 -41.24 17.63
C LEU A 361 5.30 -42.15 17.58
N GLY A 362 4.09 -41.59 17.48
CA GLY A 362 2.85 -42.36 17.41
C GLY A 362 2.72 -43.22 16.16
N THR A 363 3.02 -42.67 14.99
CA THR A 363 3.00 -43.44 13.74
C THR A 363 4.13 -44.47 13.70
N GLY A 364 5.31 -44.12 14.21
CA GLY A 364 6.46 -45.03 14.25
C GLY A 364 6.21 -46.24 15.15
N THR A 365 5.64 -46.04 16.34
CA THR A 365 5.27 -47.14 17.24
C THR A 365 4.15 -48.00 16.63
N ALA A 366 3.13 -47.40 16.03
CA ALA A 366 2.07 -48.12 15.33
C ALA A 366 2.61 -49.00 14.20
N ILE A 367 3.58 -48.49 13.44
CA ILE A 367 4.20 -49.22 12.33
C ILE A 367 5.13 -50.33 12.83
N PHE A 368 5.89 -50.11 13.90
CA PHE A 368 6.69 -51.18 14.52
C PHE A 368 5.84 -52.31 15.09
N GLN A 369 4.66 -52.00 15.62
CA GLN A 369 3.68 -53.03 16.02
C GLN A 369 3.15 -53.76 14.78
N MET A 370 2.82 -53.02 13.72
CA MET A 370 2.30 -53.58 12.47
C MET A 370 3.28 -54.54 11.78
N PHE A 371 4.58 -54.26 11.81
CA PHE A 371 5.63 -55.15 11.26
C PHE A 371 6.07 -56.24 12.23
N GLY A 372 5.47 -56.32 13.42
CA GLY A 372 5.79 -57.33 14.40
C GLY A 372 7.11 -57.12 15.15
N VAL A 373 7.72 -55.93 15.09
CA VAL A 373 8.99 -55.60 15.77
C VAL A 373 8.78 -55.30 17.26
N SER A 374 7.63 -54.70 17.60
CA SER A 374 7.25 -54.34 18.96
C SER A 374 6.03 -55.14 19.42
N PRO A 375 5.93 -55.55 20.70
CA PRO A 375 4.77 -56.27 21.21
C PRO A 375 3.48 -55.44 21.14
N LEU A 376 2.39 -56.09 20.73
CA LEU A 376 1.02 -55.53 20.74
C LEU A 376 0.46 -55.49 22.17
N SER A 377 0.87 -54.48 22.95
CA SER A 377 0.28 -54.19 24.28
C SER A 377 -0.86 -53.18 24.20
N MET A 378 -1.76 -53.20 25.19
CA MET A 378 -2.91 -52.29 25.24
C MET A 378 -2.47 -50.85 25.55
N GLU A 379 -1.49 -50.68 26.43
CA GLU A 379 -0.92 -49.39 26.84
C GLU A 379 -0.26 -48.71 25.64
N ALA A 380 0.45 -49.49 24.82
CA ALA A 380 1.11 -48.99 23.63
C ALA A 380 0.09 -48.54 22.56
N LYS A 381 -1.04 -49.25 22.39
CA LYS A 381 -2.14 -48.81 21.52
C LYS A 381 -2.77 -47.50 21.99
N ASN A 382 -3.04 -47.35 23.29
CA ASN A 382 -3.56 -46.11 23.84
C ASN A 382 -2.58 -44.93 23.68
N ALA A 383 -1.28 -45.18 23.87
CA ALA A 383 -0.23 -44.19 23.64
C ALA A 383 -0.15 -43.74 22.17
N VAL A 384 -0.36 -44.64 21.20
CA VAL A 384 -0.46 -44.31 19.76
C VAL A 384 -1.64 -43.36 19.52
N TYR A 385 -2.84 -43.71 19.98
CA TYR A 385 -4.03 -42.86 19.76
C TYR A 385 -3.87 -41.47 20.39
N LEU A 386 -3.33 -41.42 21.61
CA LEU A 386 -3.10 -40.18 22.33
C LEU A 386 -2.04 -39.30 21.65
N SER A 387 -0.89 -39.86 21.27
CA SER A 387 0.20 -39.11 20.63
C SER A 387 -0.25 -38.49 19.30
N ILE A 388 -1.00 -39.24 18.49
CA ILE A 388 -1.57 -38.74 17.23
C ILE A 388 -2.64 -37.67 17.52
N GLY A 389 -3.54 -37.88 18.48
CA GLY A 389 -4.53 -36.87 18.87
C GLY A 389 -3.90 -35.55 19.33
N VAL A 390 -2.90 -35.61 20.21
CA VAL A 390 -2.15 -34.43 20.67
C VAL A 390 -1.38 -33.75 19.52
N SER A 391 -0.89 -34.52 18.54
CA SER A 391 -0.19 -33.94 17.38
C SER A 391 -1.09 -33.07 16.50
N ILE A 392 -2.33 -33.52 16.24
CA ILE A 392 -3.35 -32.76 15.49
C ILE A 392 -3.69 -31.47 16.24
N PHE A 393 -3.82 -31.57 17.57
CA PHE A 393 -4.09 -30.43 18.42
C PHE A 393 -2.99 -29.36 18.39
N LEU A 394 -1.73 -29.78 18.54
CA LEU A 394 -0.59 -28.86 18.49
C LEU A 394 -0.47 -28.20 17.11
N SER A 395 -0.82 -28.92 16.04
CA SER A 395 -0.89 -28.39 14.68
C SER A 395 -2.03 -27.38 14.49
N ALA A 396 -3.18 -27.59 15.13
CA ALA A 396 -4.28 -26.61 15.15
C ALA A 396 -3.88 -25.33 15.92
N ILE A 397 -3.17 -25.48 17.04
CA ILE A 397 -2.61 -24.35 17.79
C ILE A 397 -1.59 -23.59 16.95
N SER A 398 -0.70 -24.29 16.25
CA SER A 398 0.33 -23.63 15.41
C SER A 398 -0.30 -22.78 14.31
N LEU A 399 -1.44 -23.22 13.75
CA LEU A 399 -2.19 -22.46 12.76
C LEU A 399 -2.80 -21.18 13.34
N SER A 400 -3.37 -21.25 14.54
CA SER A 400 -3.86 -20.09 15.28
C SER A 400 -2.72 -19.11 15.63
N ASP A 401 -1.56 -19.61 16.00
CA ASP A 401 -0.37 -18.79 16.28
C ASP A 401 0.19 -18.12 15.01
N LYS A 402 0.14 -18.79 13.84
CA LYS A 402 0.51 -18.20 12.54
C LYS A 402 -0.42 -17.04 12.17
N GLU A 403 -1.73 -17.19 12.37
CA GLU A 403 -2.70 -16.10 12.18
C GLU A 403 -2.41 -14.91 13.12
N ALA A 404 -2.21 -15.18 14.40
CA ALA A 404 -1.91 -14.15 15.39
C ALA A 404 -0.60 -13.41 15.06
N ALA A 405 0.41 -14.12 14.56
CA ALA A 405 1.66 -13.51 14.10
C ALA A 405 1.42 -12.59 12.89
N LYS A 406 0.64 -13.03 11.89
CA LYS A 406 0.31 -12.25 10.69
C LYS A 406 -0.47 -10.98 11.03
N ILE A 407 -1.43 -11.05 11.95
CA ILE A 407 -2.21 -9.89 12.43
C ILE A 407 -1.30 -8.90 13.15
N ASN A 408 -0.42 -9.37 14.05
CA ASN A 408 0.51 -8.50 14.76
C ASN A 408 1.50 -7.79 13.82
N ASP A 409 1.98 -8.46 12.78
CA ASP A 409 2.84 -7.85 11.78
C ASP A 409 2.10 -6.80 10.95
N LYS A 410 0.83 -7.02 10.61
CA LYS A 410 -0.03 -6.02 9.96
C LYS A 410 -0.19 -4.78 10.84
N LEU A 411 -0.57 -4.95 12.11
CA LEU A 411 -0.70 -3.86 13.08
C LEU A 411 0.59 -3.06 13.27
N LYS A 412 1.75 -3.74 13.28
CA LYS A 412 3.05 -3.05 13.35
C LYS A 412 3.35 -2.19 12.12
N ARG A 413 2.98 -2.65 10.92
CA ARG A 413 3.16 -1.87 9.69
C ARG A 413 2.25 -0.65 9.68
N GLU A 414 1.00 -0.81 10.09
CA GLU A 414 0.04 0.30 10.23
C GLU A 414 0.56 1.34 11.23
N LYS A 415 0.99 0.92 12.43
CA LYS A 415 1.60 1.83 13.42
C LYS A 415 2.81 2.58 12.88
N LYS A 416 3.69 1.90 12.13
CA LYS A 416 4.87 2.55 11.49
C LYS A 416 4.49 3.50 10.36
N ALA A 417 3.37 3.29 9.67
CA ALA A 417 2.88 4.20 8.64
C ALA A 417 2.30 5.46 9.28
N VAL A 418 1.45 5.30 10.31
CA VAL A 418 0.89 6.40 11.10
C VAL A 418 2.00 7.24 11.75
N GLU A 419 3.01 6.60 12.36
CA GLU A 419 4.12 7.33 12.98
C GLU A 419 4.95 8.11 11.95
N ARG A 420 5.17 7.54 10.75
CA ARG A 420 5.84 8.27 9.66
C ARG A 420 5.04 9.48 9.21
N GLN A 421 3.71 9.34 9.10
CA GLN A 421 2.83 10.46 8.78
C GLN A 421 2.86 11.52 9.87
N ARG A 422 2.86 11.12 11.15
CA ARG A 422 2.96 12.03 12.30
C ARG A 422 4.27 12.80 12.29
N LEU A 423 5.41 12.13 12.08
CA LEU A 423 6.73 12.75 12.01
C LEU A 423 6.85 13.71 10.81
N ALA A 424 6.28 13.36 9.66
CA ALA A 424 6.24 14.24 8.49
C ALA A 424 5.40 15.50 8.77
N MET A 425 4.24 15.34 9.41
CA MET A 425 3.38 16.46 9.82
C MET A 425 4.05 17.36 10.86
N GLU A 426 4.73 16.78 11.84
CA GLU A 426 5.48 17.50 12.87
C GLU A 426 6.65 18.26 12.26
N SER A 427 7.39 17.66 11.31
CA SER A 427 8.45 18.34 10.57
C SER A 427 7.93 19.50 9.72
N LEU A 428 6.79 19.32 9.03
CA LEU A 428 6.14 20.39 8.27
C LEU A 428 5.71 21.53 9.18
N LYS A 429 5.11 21.20 10.33
CA LYS A 429 4.70 22.19 11.32
C LYS A 429 5.90 23.00 11.83
N HIS A 430 6.98 22.32 12.21
CA HIS A 430 8.20 22.99 12.67
C HIS A 430 8.89 23.79 11.57
N ALA A 431 8.86 23.35 10.32
CA ALA A 431 9.38 24.13 9.19
C ALA A 431 8.58 25.42 9.01
N ASN A 432 7.25 25.35 9.15
CA ASN A 432 6.41 26.54 9.04
C ASN A 432 6.58 27.49 10.24
N GLU A 433 6.61 26.96 11.47
CA GLU A 433 6.87 27.74 12.69
C GLU A 433 8.20 28.50 12.61
N ARG A 434 9.28 27.84 12.16
CA ARG A 434 10.60 28.49 11.97
C ARG A 434 10.58 29.56 10.89
N LYS A 435 9.80 29.36 9.81
CA LYS A 435 9.65 30.36 8.75
C LYS A 435 9.00 31.64 9.29
N ASP A 436 7.95 31.49 10.09
CA ASP A 436 7.20 32.61 10.65
C ASP A 436 8.00 33.33 11.75
N GLU A 437 8.74 32.58 12.58
CA GLU A 437 9.66 33.12 13.57
C GLU A 437 10.79 33.94 12.92
N LEU A 438 11.40 33.44 11.84
CA LEU A 438 12.45 34.14 11.10
C LEU A 438 11.93 35.48 10.54
N LEU A 439 10.73 35.49 9.95
CA LEU A 439 10.10 36.70 9.40
C LEU A 439 9.77 37.73 10.49
N ALA A 440 9.33 37.28 11.66
CA ALA A 440 9.04 38.13 12.81
C ALA A 440 10.32 38.75 13.40
N ILE A 441 11.36 37.94 13.61
CA ILE A 441 12.65 38.38 14.18
C ILE A 441 13.36 39.35 13.25
N THR A 442 13.47 39.03 11.95
CA THR A 442 14.13 39.91 10.97
C THR A 442 13.44 41.26 10.89
N SER A 443 12.10 41.28 10.89
CA SER A 443 11.35 42.53 10.82
C SER A 443 11.47 43.38 12.09
N HIS A 444 11.43 42.75 13.27
CA HIS A 444 11.67 43.48 14.52
C HIS A 444 13.12 43.99 14.63
N GLY A 445 14.07 43.19 14.13
CA GLY A 445 15.50 43.52 14.07
C GLY A 445 15.83 44.65 13.09
N LEU A 446 15.06 44.80 12.01
CA LEU A 446 15.19 45.94 11.08
C LEU A 446 14.45 47.20 11.59
N ARG A 447 13.31 47.02 12.28
CA ARG A 447 12.46 48.12 12.77
C ARG A 447 13.12 48.92 13.91
N THR A 448 13.76 48.24 14.85
CA THR A 448 14.36 48.85 16.04
C THR A 448 15.51 49.83 15.72
N PRO A 449 16.53 49.49 14.91
CA PRO A 449 17.57 50.44 14.54
C PRO A 449 17.04 51.57 13.64
N LEU A 450 16.03 51.30 12.82
CA LEU A 450 15.43 52.27 11.93
C LEU A 450 14.66 53.37 12.68
N TYR A 451 13.83 53.01 13.67
CA TYR A 451 13.19 54.01 14.55
C TYR A 451 14.20 54.75 15.42
N GLY A 452 15.31 54.12 15.80
CA GLY A 452 16.43 54.80 16.46
C GLY A 452 17.04 55.90 15.58
N MET A 453 17.27 55.62 14.30
CA MET A 453 17.78 56.60 13.33
C MET A 453 16.79 57.74 13.06
N ILE A 454 15.49 57.42 12.89
CA ILE A 454 14.41 58.42 12.73
C ILE A 454 14.34 59.33 13.96
N GLY A 455 14.30 58.73 15.16
CA GLY A 455 14.21 59.48 16.41
C GLY A 455 15.41 60.37 16.65
N ILE A 456 16.63 59.93 16.32
CA ILE A 456 17.84 60.77 16.41
C ILE A 456 17.78 61.92 15.39
N ALA A 457 17.34 61.66 14.15
CA ALA A 457 17.20 62.68 13.13
C ALA A 457 16.17 63.75 13.53
N GLU A 458 14.98 63.34 13.99
CA GLU A 458 13.93 64.24 14.48
C GLU A 458 14.37 65.01 15.73
N THR A 459 15.00 64.33 16.70
CA THR A 459 15.50 64.97 17.91
C THR A 459 16.59 65.99 17.59
N LEU A 460 17.46 65.73 16.61
CA LEU A 460 18.47 66.71 16.16
C LEU A 460 17.85 67.90 15.45
N GLN A 461 16.71 67.73 14.77
CA GLN A 461 15.94 68.85 14.21
C GLN A 461 15.26 69.68 15.30
N GLU A 462 14.67 69.04 16.31
CA GLU A 462 13.94 69.71 17.39
C GLU A 462 14.86 70.37 18.43
N SER A 463 15.94 69.71 18.82
CA SER A 463 16.83 70.11 19.94
C SER A 463 17.77 71.26 19.61
N ASN A 464 17.87 71.65 18.34
CA ASN A 464 18.85 72.64 17.85
C ASN A 464 18.22 73.66 16.88
N ALA A 465 16.90 73.92 17.02
CA ALA A 465 16.18 74.94 16.28
C ALA A 465 16.85 76.32 16.45
N GLY A 466 17.61 76.73 15.42
CA GLY A 466 18.35 78.00 15.36
C GLY A 466 19.89 77.91 15.35
N ARG A 467 20.50 76.72 15.54
CA ARG A 467 21.97 76.53 15.44
C ARG A 467 22.43 75.68 14.26
N ILE A 468 21.51 75.01 13.57
CA ILE A 468 21.81 74.14 12.42
C ILE A 468 21.56 74.93 11.14
N SER A 469 22.48 74.82 10.18
CA SER A 469 22.35 75.39 8.83
C SER A 469 21.05 74.93 8.16
N PRO A 470 20.32 75.78 7.41
CA PRO A 470 19.13 75.38 6.67
C PRO A 470 19.34 74.15 5.77
N ALA A 471 20.54 73.99 5.23
CA ALA A 471 20.92 72.83 4.41
C ALA A 471 20.99 71.53 5.24
N VAL A 472 21.51 71.61 6.47
CA VAL A 472 21.64 70.44 7.36
C VAL A 472 20.29 70.08 7.97
N ASN A 473 19.44 71.06 8.28
CA ASN A 473 18.08 70.78 8.75
C ASN A 473 17.23 70.12 7.64
N HIS A 474 17.42 70.54 6.39
CA HIS A 474 16.79 69.90 5.25
C HIS A 474 17.30 68.46 5.03
N GLN A 475 18.61 68.21 5.18
CA GLN A 475 19.18 66.87 5.10
C GLN A 475 18.70 65.94 6.22
N LEU A 476 18.60 66.43 7.47
CA LEU A 476 18.05 65.66 8.59
C LEU A 476 16.57 65.32 8.38
N GLY A 477 15.78 66.25 7.83
CA GLY A 477 14.39 65.99 7.45
C GLY A 477 14.31 64.91 6.38
N THR A 478 15.16 64.97 5.36
CA THR A 478 15.25 63.94 4.32
C THR A 478 15.63 62.57 4.89
N ILE A 479 16.53 62.51 5.88
CA ILE A 479 16.91 61.27 6.57
C ILE A 479 15.74 60.70 7.39
N ALA A 480 15.02 61.54 8.14
CA ALA A 480 13.84 61.12 8.91
C ALA A 480 12.71 60.65 7.99
N ASP A 481 12.43 61.36 6.90
CA ASP A 481 11.41 61.01 5.92
C ASP A 481 11.73 59.71 5.19
N ASN A 482 13.00 59.52 4.79
CA ASN A 482 13.45 58.27 4.18
C ASN A 482 13.40 57.11 5.18
N GLY A 483 13.75 57.33 6.44
CA GLY A 483 13.61 56.33 7.50
C GLY A 483 12.16 55.91 7.71
N LYS A 484 11.22 56.87 7.78
CA LYS A 484 9.77 56.60 7.89
C LYS A 484 9.25 55.83 6.70
N LYS A 485 9.65 56.19 5.47
CA LYS A 485 9.30 55.45 4.25
C LYS A 485 9.79 54.00 4.30
N LEU A 486 11.02 53.78 4.74
CA LEU A 486 11.60 52.44 4.85
C LEU A 486 10.87 51.59 5.91
N ALA A 487 10.41 52.21 7.01
CA ALA A 487 9.64 51.54 8.05
C ALA A 487 8.25 51.11 7.53
N HIS A 488 7.58 52.00 6.80
CA HIS A 488 6.31 51.69 6.14
C HIS A 488 6.46 50.58 5.08
N MET A 489 7.57 50.58 4.34
CA MET A 489 7.85 49.56 3.32
C MET A 489 8.11 48.18 3.94
N ILE A 490 8.87 48.11 5.04
CA ILE A 490 9.09 46.86 5.80
C ILE A 490 7.75 46.32 6.32
N ASN A 491 6.90 47.18 6.89
CA ASN A 491 5.57 46.77 7.38
C ASN A 491 4.66 46.30 6.23
N SER A 492 4.73 46.93 5.06
CA SER A 492 3.95 46.54 3.88
C SER A 492 4.39 45.19 3.29
N ILE A 493 5.70 44.90 3.27
CA ILE A 493 6.26 43.61 2.83
C ILE A 493 5.87 42.49 3.80
N LEU A 494 5.85 42.79 5.10
CA LEU A 494 5.37 41.88 6.13
C LEU A 494 3.89 41.53 5.97
N ASP A 495 3.04 42.54 5.79
CA ASP A 495 1.61 42.35 5.55
C ASP A 495 1.39 41.51 4.29
N PHE A 496 2.16 41.76 3.21
CA PHE A 496 2.14 40.95 1.99
C PHE A 496 2.57 39.49 2.22
N SER A 497 3.60 39.24 3.04
CA SER A 497 4.06 37.88 3.37
C SER A 497 3.01 37.10 4.18
N LYS A 498 2.33 37.75 5.13
CA LYS A 498 1.23 37.16 5.90
C LYS A 498 0.00 36.90 5.01
N LEU A 499 -0.30 37.80 4.08
CA LEU A 499 -1.38 37.65 3.11
C LEU A 499 -1.20 36.42 2.20
N LYS A 500 0.02 36.13 1.74
CA LYS A 500 0.30 34.96 0.88
C LYS A 500 0.13 33.62 1.61
N GLN A 501 0.16 33.62 2.94
CA GLN A 501 0.01 32.43 3.78
C GLN A 501 -1.41 32.28 4.35
N ASN A 502 -2.35 33.14 3.95
CA ASN A 502 -3.73 33.17 4.47
C ASN A 502 -3.80 33.36 6.01
N SER A 503 -2.77 33.95 6.63
CA SER A 503 -2.64 34.14 8.08
C SER A 503 -2.90 35.58 8.54
N LEU A 504 -3.48 36.43 7.67
CA LEU A 504 -3.87 37.78 8.03
C LEU A 504 -5.25 37.75 8.71
N ASP A 505 -5.25 37.66 10.05
CA ASP A 505 -6.47 37.79 10.84
C ASP A 505 -6.96 39.24 10.85
N ILE A 506 -8.24 39.46 10.58
CA ILE A 506 -8.93 40.75 10.73
C ILE A 506 -9.85 40.70 11.96
N HIS A 507 -9.86 41.78 12.73
CA HIS A 507 -10.69 41.87 13.94
C HIS A 507 -11.91 42.73 13.64
N VAL A 508 -12.97 42.10 13.15
CA VAL A 508 -14.18 42.81 12.73
C VAL A 508 -15.05 43.18 13.93
N GLU A 509 -15.43 44.45 14.02
CA GLU A 509 -16.38 44.98 15.02
C GLU A 509 -17.43 45.90 14.36
N PRO A 510 -18.55 46.19 15.03
CA PRO A 510 -19.53 47.17 14.54
C PRO A 510 -18.91 48.58 14.55
N VAL A 511 -18.71 49.15 13.36
CA VAL A 511 -18.08 50.47 13.20
C VAL A 511 -19.00 51.48 12.51
N LYS A 512 -18.90 52.74 12.97
CA LYS A 512 -19.55 53.89 12.33
C LYS A 512 -18.62 54.49 11.29
N ILE A 513 -18.93 54.25 10.01
CA ILE A 513 -18.12 54.68 8.85
C ILE A 513 -17.78 56.18 8.87
N HIS A 514 -18.74 57.02 9.25
CA HIS A 514 -18.54 58.48 9.33
C HIS A 514 -17.39 58.86 10.29
N LYS A 515 -17.34 58.28 11.49
CA LYS A 515 -16.30 58.58 12.50
C LYS A 515 -14.91 58.17 12.02
N LEU A 516 -14.80 57.02 11.35
CA LEU A 516 -13.53 56.55 10.80
C LEU A 516 -13.08 57.38 9.58
N THR A 517 -14.04 57.84 8.78
CA THR A 517 -13.75 58.72 7.63
C THR A 517 -13.23 60.08 8.07
N GLU A 518 -13.83 60.65 9.12
CA GLU A 518 -13.39 61.91 9.74
C GLU A 518 -11.93 61.83 10.22
N ASN A 519 -11.58 60.76 10.96
CA ASN A 519 -10.21 60.52 11.44
C ASN A 519 -9.18 60.49 10.29
N VAL A 520 -9.48 59.79 9.19
CA VAL A 520 -8.57 59.72 8.04
C VAL A 520 -8.45 61.08 7.37
N LEU A 521 -9.55 61.83 7.28
CA LEU A 521 -9.56 63.16 6.67
C LEU A 521 -8.72 64.17 7.46
N GLU A 522 -8.70 64.09 8.80
CA GLU A 522 -7.83 64.91 9.65
C GLU A 522 -6.34 64.70 9.35
N ILE A 523 -5.94 63.45 9.08
CA ILE A 523 -4.56 63.08 8.75
C ILE A 523 -4.20 63.49 7.31
N CYS A 524 -5.14 63.40 6.38
CA CYS A 524 -4.88 63.67 4.96
C CYS A 524 -4.96 65.16 4.59
N LYS A 525 -5.72 65.99 5.31
CA LYS A 525 -5.85 67.44 5.04
C LYS A 525 -4.49 68.18 4.95
N PRO A 526 -3.51 67.95 5.85
CA PRO A 526 -2.19 68.58 5.77
C PRO A 526 -1.33 68.13 4.57
N LEU A 527 -1.62 66.97 3.95
CA LEU A 527 -0.85 66.43 2.83
C LEU A 527 -1.15 67.13 1.50
N VAL A 528 -2.19 67.96 1.46
CA VAL A 528 -2.60 68.72 0.28
C VAL A 528 -1.62 69.88 0.06
N LYS A 529 -0.68 69.69 -0.87
CA LYS A 529 0.39 70.68 -1.14
C LYS A 529 -0.08 71.91 -1.92
N ASN A 530 -1.22 71.82 -2.61
CA ASN A 530 -1.70 72.86 -3.52
C ASN A 530 -3.04 73.42 -3.02
N GLU A 531 -3.13 74.74 -2.78
CA GLU A 531 -4.35 75.39 -2.26
C GLU A 531 -5.57 75.26 -3.21
N ASN A 532 -5.34 74.80 -4.44
CA ASN A 532 -6.36 74.59 -5.47
C ASN A 532 -7.05 73.22 -5.42
N VAL A 533 -6.75 72.36 -4.42
CA VAL A 533 -7.41 71.06 -4.24
C VAL A 533 -8.26 71.09 -2.97
N ARG A 534 -9.56 70.84 -3.10
CA ARG A 534 -10.50 70.77 -1.97
C ARG A 534 -10.80 69.32 -1.60
N ILE A 535 -10.65 68.96 -0.32
CA ILE A 535 -11.00 67.63 0.19
C ILE A 535 -12.12 67.74 1.20
N TYR A 536 -13.22 67.02 0.97
CA TYR A 536 -14.36 66.98 1.88
C TYR A 536 -15.09 65.63 1.80
N GLU A 537 -15.87 65.33 2.82
CA GLU A 537 -16.73 64.15 2.85
C GLU A 537 -18.22 64.51 2.73
N THR A 538 -19.00 63.56 2.23
CA THR A 538 -20.47 63.64 2.10
C THR A 538 -21.15 62.42 2.73
N VAL A 539 -20.49 61.80 3.71
CA VAL A 539 -20.96 60.58 4.40
C VAL A 539 -22.17 60.91 5.30
N PRO A 540 -23.35 60.30 5.07
CA PRO A 540 -24.52 60.54 5.91
C PRO A 540 -24.34 60.02 7.35
N HIS A 541 -24.65 60.86 8.35
CA HIS A 541 -24.61 60.48 9.77
C HIS A 541 -25.61 59.37 10.16
N ASN A 542 -26.63 59.11 9.32
CA ASN A 542 -27.69 58.12 9.55
C ASN A 542 -27.43 56.76 8.88
N LEU A 543 -26.21 56.50 8.41
CA LEU A 543 -25.82 55.18 7.90
C LEU A 543 -25.84 54.12 9.02
N PRO A 544 -26.26 52.88 8.73
CA PRO A 544 -26.15 51.77 9.66
C PRO A 544 -24.67 51.43 9.91
N GLU A 545 -24.39 50.76 11.04
CA GLU A 545 -23.03 50.31 11.37
C GLU A 545 -22.56 49.22 10.38
N ALA A 546 -21.29 49.27 9.99
CA ALA A 546 -20.65 48.24 9.17
C ALA A 546 -19.94 47.22 10.07
N ILE A 547 -19.84 45.97 9.61
CA ILE A 547 -18.95 44.98 10.21
C ILE A 547 -17.57 45.17 9.57
N ALA A 548 -16.64 45.80 10.27
CA ALA A 548 -15.29 45.99 9.75
C ALA A 548 -14.23 46.08 10.86
N ASP A 549 -12.98 45.82 10.51
CA ASP A 549 -11.82 46.11 11.34
C ASP A 549 -11.49 47.62 11.21
N PRO A 550 -11.52 48.40 12.30
CA PRO A 550 -11.33 49.85 12.26
C PRO A 550 -9.97 50.27 11.69
N ASP A 551 -8.90 49.58 12.07
CA ASP A 551 -7.53 49.91 11.69
C ASP A 551 -7.31 49.58 10.21
N ARG A 552 -7.81 48.43 9.76
CA ARG A 552 -7.73 48.02 8.35
C ARG A 552 -8.64 48.87 7.46
N PHE A 553 -9.79 49.30 7.95
CA PHE A 553 -10.64 50.26 7.25
C PHE A 553 -9.94 51.60 7.06
N GLN A 554 -9.33 52.15 8.11
CA GLN A 554 -8.56 53.39 8.01
C GLN A 554 -7.40 53.24 7.02
N GLN A 555 -6.71 52.08 7.02
CA GLN A 555 -5.65 51.77 6.06
C GLN A 555 -6.15 51.74 4.60
N ILE A 556 -7.30 51.09 4.34
CA ILE A 556 -7.95 51.09 3.02
C ILE A 556 -8.23 52.52 2.57
N LEU A 557 -8.86 53.31 3.43
CA LEU A 557 -9.30 54.66 3.08
C LEU A 557 -8.11 55.62 2.92
N TYR A 558 -7.12 55.55 3.80
CA TYR A 558 -5.88 56.33 3.71
C TYR A 558 -5.17 56.07 2.38
N ASN A 559 -5.00 54.81 1.97
CA ASN A 559 -4.35 54.47 0.70
C ASN A 559 -5.10 55.07 -0.51
N LEU A 560 -6.43 55.04 -0.50
CA LEU A 560 -7.23 55.57 -1.61
C LEU A 560 -7.22 57.12 -1.64
N VAL A 561 -7.27 57.76 -0.48
CA VAL A 561 -7.22 59.24 -0.36
C VAL A 561 -5.83 59.77 -0.67
N GLU A 562 -4.77 59.10 -0.20
CA GLU A 562 -3.39 59.45 -0.52
C GLU A 562 -3.13 59.36 -2.03
N ASN A 563 -3.64 58.30 -2.69
CA ASN A 563 -3.59 58.20 -4.15
C ASN A 563 -4.33 59.37 -4.81
N ALA A 564 -5.55 59.67 -4.37
CA ALA A 564 -6.32 60.81 -4.91
C ALA A 564 -5.56 62.14 -4.77
N ILE A 565 -4.88 62.39 -3.64
CA ILE A 565 -4.06 63.59 -3.41
C ILE A 565 -2.86 63.63 -4.36
N ASN A 566 -2.18 62.50 -4.56
CA ASN A 566 -0.97 62.43 -5.37
C ASN A 566 -1.25 62.66 -6.88
N TYR A 567 -2.44 62.32 -7.38
CA TYR A 567 -2.79 62.41 -8.80
C TYR A 567 -3.79 63.53 -9.15
N THR A 568 -4.15 64.38 -8.19
CA THR A 568 -5.02 65.55 -8.41
C THR A 568 -4.22 66.83 -8.21
N ASP A 569 -3.88 67.52 -9.30
CA ASP A 569 -3.11 68.76 -9.23
C ASP A 569 -4.02 70.00 -8.96
N SER A 570 -5.29 69.97 -9.41
CA SER A 570 -6.33 70.98 -9.09
C SER A 570 -7.73 70.35 -9.13
N GLY A 571 -8.67 70.87 -8.32
CA GLY A 571 -10.07 70.40 -8.28
C GLY A 571 -10.52 69.88 -6.92
N GLU A 572 -11.23 68.76 -6.88
CA GLU A 572 -11.80 68.23 -5.63
C GLU A 572 -11.61 66.72 -5.44
N ILE A 573 -11.49 66.31 -4.18
CA ILE A 573 -11.46 64.93 -3.73
C ILE A 573 -12.63 64.74 -2.76
N VAL A 574 -13.56 63.86 -3.12
CA VAL A 574 -14.82 63.66 -2.40
C VAL A 574 -14.91 62.24 -1.88
N ILE A 575 -15.08 62.10 -0.56
CA ILE A 575 -15.37 60.80 0.08
C ILE A 575 -16.87 60.72 0.31
N SER A 576 -17.50 59.64 -0.14
CA SER A 576 -18.94 59.41 0.01
C SER A 576 -19.23 57.99 0.45
N ALA A 577 -20.33 57.77 1.15
CA ALA A 577 -20.80 56.43 1.48
C ALA A 577 -22.33 56.35 1.38
N LYS A 578 -22.84 55.23 0.87
CA LYS A 578 -24.28 54.99 0.73
C LYS A 578 -24.63 53.53 1.02
N LYS A 579 -25.81 53.30 1.59
CA LYS A 579 -26.38 51.95 1.74
C LYS A 579 -26.78 51.40 0.36
N SER A 580 -26.33 50.19 0.05
CA SER A 580 -26.66 49.45 -1.17
C SER A 580 -27.00 48.01 -0.81
N GLY A 581 -28.29 47.70 -0.66
CA GLY A 581 -28.75 46.37 -0.24
C GLY A 581 -28.33 46.01 1.20
N LYS A 582 -27.69 44.84 1.37
CA LYS A 582 -27.10 44.35 2.63
C LYS A 582 -25.67 44.89 2.90
N GLN A 583 -25.16 45.81 2.07
CA GLN A 583 -23.80 46.34 2.15
C GLN A 583 -23.79 47.89 2.16
N ILE A 584 -22.70 48.48 2.65
CA ILE A 584 -22.38 49.90 2.56
C ILE A 584 -21.34 50.08 1.47
N LEU A 585 -21.65 50.89 0.46
CA LEU A 585 -20.72 51.28 -0.60
C LEU A 585 -20.02 52.57 -0.20
N VAL A 586 -18.70 52.52 -0.02
CA VAL A 586 -17.83 53.68 0.21
C VAL A 586 -17.14 54.02 -1.10
N SER A 587 -17.00 55.31 -1.44
CA SER A 587 -16.38 55.76 -2.68
C SER A 587 -15.51 56.98 -2.46
N VAL A 588 -14.30 56.95 -3.02
CA VAL A 588 -13.35 58.06 -3.07
C VAL A 588 -13.27 58.52 -4.53
N ARG A 589 -13.70 59.75 -4.79
CA ARG A 589 -13.72 60.36 -6.12
C ARG A 589 -12.70 61.48 -6.17
N ASP A 590 -11.90 61.52 -7.22
CA ASP A 590 -10.99 62.61 -7.54
C ASP A 590 -11.30 63.20 -8.91
N THR A 591 -10.88 64.45 -9.14
CA THR A 591 -10.94 65.13 -10.44
C THR A 591 -9.56 65.23 -11.09
N GLY A 592 -8.68 64.26 -10.84
CA GLY A 592 -7.29 64.23 -11.29
C GLY A 592 -7.13 63.84 -12.77
N LYS A 593 -5.92 63.40 -13.14
CA LYS A 593 -5.54 63.11 -14.53
C LYS A 593 -6.33 61.94 -15.15
N GLY A 594 -6.96 61.09 -14.33
CA GLY A 594 -7.63 59.86 -14.78
C GLY A 594 -6.64 58.77 -15.20
N ILE A 595 -7.14 57.56 -15.42
CA ILE A 595 -6.37 56.35 -15.75
C ILE A 595 -6.78 55.88 -17.16
N GLU A 596 -5.81 55.50 -17.99
CA GLU A 596 -6.05 54.96 -19.33
C GLU A 596 -6.73 53.57 -19.27
N GLN A 597 -7.59 53.27 -20.24
CA GLN A 597 -8.48 52.10 -20.24
C GLN A 597 -7.72 50.76 -20.23
N ASP A 598 -6.59 50.71 -20.91
CA ASP A 598 -5.66 49.57 -21.01
C ASP A 598 -4.91 49.28 -19.70
N LYS A 599 -4.79 50.28 -18.81
CA LYS A 599 -4.12 50.17 -17.51
C LYS A 599 -5.05 49.73 -16.37
N LEU A 600 -6.37 49.76 -16.58
CA LEU A 600 -7.35 49.39 -15.56
C LEU A 600 -7.34 47.90 -15.18
N SER A 601 -7.01 47.01 -16.11
CA SER A 601 -7.01 45.55 -15.87
C SER A 601 -5.91 45.11 -14.90
N ASN A 602 -4.77 45.82 -14.89
CA ASN A 602 -3.57 45.42 -14.13
C ASN A 602 -3.35 46.31 -12.88
N LEU A 603 -4.26 47.25 -12.61
CA LEU A 603 -4.12 48.25 -11.53
C LEU A 603 -4.00 47.63 -10.13
N PHE A 604 -4.55 46.44 -9.93
CA PHE A 604 -4.54 45.74 -8.63
C PHE A 604 -3.48 44.64 -8.55
N GLU A 605 -2.62 44.48 -9.56
CA GLU A 605 -1.48 43.57 -9.51
C GLU A 605 -0.35 44.14 -8.64
N ALA A 606 0.38 43.25 -7.94
CA ALA A 606 1.44 43.68 -7.03
C ALA A 606 2.65 44.25 -7.81
N PHE A 607 3.19 45.39 -7.34
CA PHE A 607 4.39 46.07 -7.86
C PHE A 607 4.24 46.76 -9.23
N HIS A 608 3.02 46.93 -9.75
CA HIS A 608 2.78 47.63 -11.01
C HIS A 608 2.79 49.17 -10.81
N LYS A 609 3.57 49.91 -11.60
CA LYS A 609 3.62 51.39 -11.64
C LYS A 609 3.40 51.92 -13.05
N THR A 610 2.83 53.11 -13.17
CA THR A 610 2.55 53.79 -14.45
C THR A 610 3.81 54.44 -15.04
N SER A 611 4.04 54.29 -16.34
CA SER A 611 5.27 54.68 -17.06
C SER A 611 5.69 56.16 -16.96
N GLU A 612 4.78 57.06 -16.58
CA GLU A 612 5.02 58.51 -16.43
C GLU A 612 5.57 58.92 -15.05
N GLU A 613 5.51 58.04 -14.04
CA GLU A 613 6.01 58.32 -12.68
C GLU A 613 7.53 58.29 -12.55
N ASN A 614 8.27 57.88 -13.59
CA ASN A 614 9.73 57.87 -13.55
C ASN A 614 10.36 59.26 -13.74
N LYS A 615 9.59 60.29 -14.15
CA LYS A 615 10.11 61.65 -14.40
C LYS A 615 9.82 62.66 -13.28
N ASP A 616 8.75 62.46 -12.52
CA ASP A 616 8.44 63.26 -11.34
C ASP A 616 8.56 62.39 -10.09
N ASN A 617 9.28 62.90 -9.09
CA ASN A 617 9.69 62.21 -7.85
C ASN A 617 8.51 61.81 -6.90
N LYS A 618 7.35 61.37 -7.43
CA LYS A 618 6.16 60.95 -6.67
C LYS A 618 6.26 59.44 -6.36
N SER A 619 6.41 59.12 -5.07
CA SER A 619 6.84 57.80 -4.58
C SER A 619 5.69 56.93 -4.04
N GLY A 620 5.18 56.00 -4.83
CA GLY A 620 4.36 54.86 -4.35
C GLY A 620 5.15 53.53 -4.41
N THR A 621 4.82 52.52 -3.61
CA THR A 621 5.48 51.19 -3.64
C THR A 621 4.86 50.21 -4.65
N GLY A 622 3.69 50.54 -5.22
CA GLY A 622 2.93 49.63 -6.10
C GLY A 622 2.27 48.46 -5.36
N ILE A 623 2.32 48.43 -4.02
CA ILE A 623 1.75 47.34 -3.19
C ILE A 623 0.40 47.76 -2.58
N GLY A 624 0.17 49.06 -2.39
CA GLY A 624 -0.97 49.61 -1.64
C GLY A 624 -2.34 49.22 -2.18
N LEU A 625 -2.57 49.27 -3.49
CA LEU A 625 -3.87 48.92 -4.10
C LEU A 625 -4.17 47.42 -4.05
N ASN A 626 -3.13 46.57 -4.15
CA ASN A 626 -3.26 45.12 -4.01
C ASN A 626 -3.66 44.74 -2.58
N ILE A 627 -2.97 45.29 -1.57
CA ILE A 627 -3.34 45.12 -0.15
C ILE A 627 -4.76 45.64 0.10
N THR A 628 -5.10 46.80 -0.46
CA THR A 628 -6.43 47.41 -0.31
C THR A 628 -7.53 46.49 -0.85
N LYS A 629 -7.36 45.93 -2.06
CA LYS A 629 -8.30 44.96 -2.64
C LYS A 629 -8.47 43.74 -1.74
N ARG A 630 -7.38 43.17 -1.23
CA ARG A 630 -7.43 41.95 -0.41
C ARG A 630 -8.03 42.20 0.98
N LEU A 631 -7.72 43.34 1.60
CA LEU A 631 -8.36 43.73 2.86
C LEU A 631 -9.88 43.88 2.67
N VAL A 632 -10.34 44.50 1.58
CA VAL A 632 -11.78 44.59 1.27
C VAL A 632 -12.41 43.21 1.07
N GLU A 633 -11.74 42.28 0.39
CA GLU A 633 -12.20 40.90 0.22
C GLU A 633 -12.29 40.13 1.54
N LEU A 634 -11.31 40.30 2.45
CA LEU A 634 -11.34 39.69 3.78
C LEU A 634 -12.51 40.20 4.63
N HIS A 635 -12.93 41.45 4.42
CA HIS A 635 -14.15 42.02 5.00
C HIS A 635 -15.45 41.54 4.32
N GLY A 636 -15.38 40.66 3.32
CA GLY A 636 -16.54 40.17 2.57
C GLY A 636 -17.07 41.14 1.52
N GLY A 637 -16.24 42.09 1.07
CA GLY A 637 -16.57 43.10 0.08
C GLY A 637 -15.83 42.96 -1.25
N TRP A 638 -16.13 43.84 -2.20
CA TRP A 638 -15.39 44.00 -3.46
C TRP A 638 -14.86 45.43 -3.60
N LEU A 639 -13.81 45.62 -4.41
CA LEU A 639 -13.23 46.91 -4.78
C LEU A 639 -13.28 47.07 -6.32
N LYS A 640 -13.75 48.23 -6.80
CA LYS A 640 -13.85 48.58 -8.22
C LYS A 640 -13.27 49.98 -8.45
N VAL A 641 -12.78 50.22 -9.66
CA VAL A 641 -12.35 51.53 -10.14
C VAL A 641 -13.12 51.91 -11.40
N GLU A 642 -13.53 53.17 -11.50
CA GLU A 642 -14.08 53.80 -12.70
C GLU A 642 -13.28 55.07 -12.96
N SER A 643 -12.62 55.17 -14.11
CA SER A 643 -11.74 56.30 -14.42
C SER A 643 -11.73 56.57 -15.92
N ALA A 644 -11.58 57.84 -16.30
CA ALA A 644 -11.37 58.26 -17.67
C ALA A 644 -10.40 59.45 -17.74
N VAL A 645 -9.50 59.41 -18.73
CA VAL A 645 -8.42 60.40 -18.89
C VAL A 645 -8.99 61.82 -18.96
N GLY A 646 -8.47 62.70 -18.11
CA GLY A 646 -8.87 64.11 -18.00
C GLY A 646 -10.14 64.40 -17.20
N THR A 647 -10.83 63.36 -16.68
CA THR A 647 -12.06 63.52 -15.88
C THR A 647 -11.93 63.11 -14.41
N GLY A 648 -10.82 62.43 -14.05
CA GLY A 648 -10.54 61.92 -12.71
C GLY A 648 -10.90 60.44 -12.53
N SER A 649 -10.73 59.93 -11.30
CA SER A 649 -11.02 58.52 -10.95
C SER A 649 -11.99 58.40 -9.79
N THR A 650 -12.73 57.29 -9.75
CA THR A 650 -13.60 56.90 -8.63
C THR A 650 -13.28 55.48 -8.22
N PHE A 651 -12.80 55.32 -6.99
CA PHE A 651 -12.59 54.02 -6.36
C PHE A 651 -13.74 53.72 -5.41
N SER A 652 -14.39 52.57 -5.57
CA SER A 652 -15.54 52.17 -4.78
C SER A 652 -15.34 50.80 -4.16
N PHE A 653 -15.64 50.66 -2.86
CA PHE A 653 -15.60 49.38 -2.15
C PHE A 653 -16.80 49.16 -1.24
N THR A 654 -17.11 47.90 -0.94
CA THR A 654 -18.28 47.53 -0.11
C THR A 654 -17.89 46.93 1.24
N LEU A 655 -18.69 47.19 2.26
CA LEU A 655 -18.61 46.52 3.57
C LEU A 655 -19.98 45.95 3.98
N PRO A 656 -20.05 44.81 4.70
CA PRO A 656 -21.30 44.25 5.21
C PRO A 656 -21.94 45.16 6.27
N ILE A 657 -23.27 45.27 6.26
CA ILE A 657 -24.00 45.97 7.33
C ILE A 657 -24.12 45.06 8.55
N TYR A 658 -23.86 45.60 9.73
CA TYR A 658 -24.10 44.89 10.99
C TYR A 658 -25.61 44.69 11.20
N SER A 659 -26.03 43.42 11.21
CA SER A 659 -27.39 43.00 11.53
C SER A 659 -27.36 42.12 12.79
N PRO A 660 -27.97 42.52 13.91
CA PRO A 660 -27.88 41.77 15.16
C PRO A 660 -28.61 40.40 15.17
N ASN A 661 -29.29 40.01 14.09
CA ASN A 661 -30.28 38.90 14.09
C ASN A 661 -30.12 37.85 12.97
N GLU A 662 -28.98 37.74 12.29
CA GLU A 662 -28.73 36.64 11.34
C GLU A 662 -27.50 35.84 11.80
N SER A 663 -27.70 34.94 12.77
CA SER A 663 -26.74 33.89 13.12
C SER A 663 -27.46 32.56 13.17
N GLU A 664 -27.75 31.99 12.00
CA GLU A 664 -27.82 30.55 11.76
C GLU A 664 -27.85 30.32 10.23
N GLU A 665 -27.15 29.26 9.81
CA GLU A 665 -27.00 28.72 8.45
C GLU A 665 -25.95 29.33 7.51
N GLY A 666 -24.84 28.60 7.36
CA GLY A 666 -23.86 28.81 6.31
C GLY A 666 -22.55 28.04 6.55
N TYR A 667 -22.58 26.71 6.41
CA TYR A 667 -21.33 25.94 6.25
C TYR A 667 -20.65 26.36 4.93
N PRO A 668 -19.30 26.52 4.90
CA PRO A 668 -18.57 26.85 3.68
C PRO A 668 -18.53 25.66 2.71
N PRO A 669 -18.42 25.90 1.39
CA PRO A 669 -18.43 24.84 0.40
C PRO A 669 -17.17 23.99 0.53
N GLU A 670 -17.39 22.71 0.80
CA GLU A 670 -16.36 21.69 0.80
C GLU A 670 -15.83 21.52 -0.63
N VAL A 671 -14.51 21.42 -0.74
CA VAL A 671 -13.75 21.16 -1.96
C VAL A 671 -14.38 19.97 -2.70
N GLN A 672 -14.71 20.14 -3.99
CA GLN A 672 -15.19 19.07 -4.85
C GLN A 672 -14.14 17.94 -4.94
N VAL A 673 -14.27 16.97 -4.05
CA VAL A 673 -13.80 15.62 -4.25
C VAL A 673 -14.71 15.03 -5.34
N ILE A 674 -14.12 14.50 -6.41
CA ILE A 674 -14.85 13.76 -7.44
C ILE A 674 -15.59 12.61 -6.73
N GLU A 675 -16.90 12.77 -6.53
CA GLU A 675 -17.76 11.76 -5.90
C GLU A 675 -17.71 10.48 -6.73
N GLU A 676 -17.31 9.39 -6.09
CA GLU A 676 -17.53 8.05 -6.61
C GLU A 676 -19.04 7.82 -6.72
N LEU A 677 -19.50 7.54 -7.94
CA LEU A 677 -20.89 7.19 -8.24
C LEU A 677 -21.44 6.23 -7.18
N SER A 678 -22.57 6.60 -6.58
CA SER A 678 -23.17 5.78 -5.54
C SER A 678 -23.72 4.48 -6.14
N ALA A 679 -23.76 3.41 -5.35
CA ALA A 679 -24.38 2.14 -5.75
C ALA A 679 -25.85 2.30 -6.20
N ALA A 680 -26.52 3.39 -5.80
CA ALA A 680 -27.87 3.72 -6.25
C ALA A 680 -27.91 4.20 -7.71
N GLU A 681 -26.93 5.00 -8.16
CA GLU A 681 -26.84 5.50 -9.53
C GLU A 681 -26.42 4.41 -10.53
N ILE A 682 -25.63 3.43 -10.08
CA ILE A 682 -25.33 2.21 -10.85
C ILE A 682 -26.59 1.35 -11.02
N THR A 683 -27.43 1.27 -9.98
CA THR A 683 -28.69 0.52 -10.04
C THR A 683 -29.69 1.19 -10.98
N GLU A 684 -29.72 2.52 -11.02
CA GLU A 684 -30.60 3.31 -11.89
C GLU A 684 -30.18 3.24 -13.37
N THR A 685 -28.87 3.22 -13.65
CA THR A 685 -28.34 3.02 -15.01
C THR A 685 -28.53 1.59 -15.54
N VAL A 686 -28.47 0.58 -14.67
CA VAL A 686 -28.74 -0.83 -15.03
C VAL A 686 -30.24 -1.06 -15.30
N THR A 687 -31.12 -0.48 -14.48
CA THR A 687 -32.58 -0.57 -14.70
C THR A 687 -33.05 0.19 -15.94
N ALA A 688 -32.40 1.30 -16.29
CA ALA A 688 -32.67 2.04 -17.53
C ALA A 688 -32.25 1.27 -18.80
N ARG A 689 -31.23 0.41 -18.73
CA ARG A 689 -30.75 -0.41 -19.87
C ARG A 689 -31.58 -1.66 -20.17
N ARG A 690 -32.34 -2.19 -19.20
CA ARG A 690 -33.25 -3.34 -19.40
C ARG A 690 -34.29 -3.14 -20.51
N LYS A 691 -34.58 -1.90 -20.90
CA LYS A 691 -35.50 -1.58 -22.01
C LYS A 691 -34.84 -1.51 -23.40
N SER A 692 -33.54 -1.79 -23.52
CA SER A 692 -32.79 -1.73 -24.78
C SER A 692 -32.39 -3.11 -25.31
N GLY A 693 -33.35 -3.85 -25.88
CA GLY A 693 -33.21 -4.46 -27.22
C GLY A 693 -32.23 -5.62 -27.48
N ALA A 694 -31.81 -6.43 -26.50
CA ALA A 694 -31.16 -7.72 -26.82
C ALA A 694 -32.22 -8.82 -26.92
N GLN A 695 -32.55 -9.25 -28.14
CA GLN A 695 -33.49 -10.35 -28.37
C GLN A 695 -32.85 -11.68 -27.93
N ILE A 696 -33.41 -12.32 -26.90
CA ILE A 696 -32.87 -13.57 -26.35
C ILE A 696 -33.04 -14.69 -27.36
N ARG A 697 -31.97 -15.45 -27.62
CA ARG A 697 -31.97 -16.55 -28.59
C ARG A 697 -32.17 -17.89 -27.92
N ALA A 698 -33.28 -18.57 -28.22
CA ALA A 698 -33.60 -19.89 -27.69
C ALA A 698 -33.35 -20.98 -28.74
N LEU A 699 -32.89 -22.15 -28.32
CA LEU A 699 -32.79 -23.36 -29.13
C LEU A 699 -33.81 -24.38 -28.63
N VAL A 700 -34.73 -24.82 -29.49
CA VAL A 700 -35.72 -25.86 -29.19
C VAL A 700 -35.27 -27.16 -29.86
N VAL A 701 -35.04 -28.19 -29.06
CA VAL A 701 -34.62 -29.53 -29.50
C VAL A 701 -35.78 -30.50 -29.26
N GLU A 702 -36.46 -30.90 -30.33
CA GLU A 702 -37.67 -31.72 -30.30
C GLU A 702 -37.78 -32.50 -31.62
N GLN A 703 -37.99 -33.81 -31.54
CA GLN A 703 -38.02 -34.70 -32.71
C GLN A 703 -39.32 -34.52 -33.52
N GLU A 704 -40.46 -34.41 -32.84
CA GLU A 704 -41.77 -34.31 -33.47
C GLU A 704 -41.95 -32.92 -34.08
N GLU A 705 -42.04 -32.84 -35.41
CA GLU A 705 -42.09 -31.56 -36.15
C GLU A 705 -43.24 -30.67 -35.68
N VAL A 706 -44.40 -31.25 -35.39
CA VAL A 706 -45.58 -30.51 -34.92
C VAL A 706 -45.33 -29.88 -33.55
N ASN A 707 -44.73 -30.62 -32.61
CA ASN A 707 -44.41 -30.11 -31.27
C ASN A 707 -43.32 -29.05 -31.34
N ARG A 708 -42.28 -29.27 -32.16
CA ARG A 708 -41.19 -28.32 -32.37
C ARG A 708 -41.70 -26.99 -32.91
N GLN A 709 -42.56 -27.02 -33.94
CA GLN A 709 -43.17 -25.81 -34.51
C GLN A 709 -44.08 -25.08 -33.51
N MET A 710 -44.81 -25.83 -32.67
CA MET A 710 -45.64 -25.23 -31.62
C MET A 710 -44.81 -24.47 -30.58
N LEU A 711 -43.73 -25.09 -30.07
CA LEU A 711 -42.84 -24.45 -29.09
C LEU A 711 -42.12 -23.24 -29.67
N ILE A 712 -41.65 -23.33 -30.93
CA ILE A 712 -41.08 -22.20 -31.66
C ILE A 712 -42.08 -21.05 -31.74
N TYR A 713 -43.30 -21.32 -32.22
CA TYR A 713 -44.33 -20.30 -32.36
C TYR A 713 -44.66 -19.62 -31.02
N GLN A 714 -44.78 -20.39 -29.93
CA GLN A 714 -45.08 -19.84 -28.60
C GLN A 714 -43.99 -18.88 -28.11
N LEU A 715 -42.72 -19.22 -28.31
CA LEU A 715 -41.58 -18.40 -27.89
C LEU A 715 -41.40 -17.17 -28.79
N GLU A 716 -41.61 -17.30 -30.10
CA GLU A 716 -41.54 -16.16 -31.03
C GLU A 716 -42.61 -15.10 -30.72
N GLN A 717 -43.81 -15.51 -30.27
CA GLN A 717 -44.86 -14.57 -29.83
C GLN A 717 -44.47 -13.76 -28.60
N GLU A 718 -43.63 -14.31 -27.72
CA GLU A 718 -43.09 -13.62 -26.53
C GLU A 718 -41.79 -12.85 -26.85
N GLY A 719 -41.41 -12.76 -28.12
CA GLY A 719 -40.28 -11.95 -28.58
C GLY A 719 -38.93 -12.65 -28.58
N TYR A 720 -38.86 -13.96 -28.32
CA TYR A 720 -37.62 -14.73 -28.43
C TYR A 720 -37.24 -14.97 -29.89
N SER A 721 -35.95 -15.00 -30.21
CA SER A 721 -35.44 -15.50 -31.50
C SER A 721 -35.17 -16.99 -31.35
N VAL A 722 -35.82 -17.84 -32.14
CA VAL A 722 -35.82 -19.29 -31.85
C VAL A 722 -35.21 -20.08 -33.00
N TYR A 723 -34.32 -21.01 -32.65
CA TYR A 723 -33.77 -22.02 -33.55
C TYR A 723 -34.40 -23.37 -33.22
N GLY A 724 -34.73 -24.17 -34.24
CA GLY A 724 -35.26 -25.51 -34.07
C GLY A 724 -34.25 -26.57 -34.49
N ALA A 725 -34.06 -27.60 -33.66
CA ALA A 725 -33.28 -28.80 -33.98
C ALA A 725 -34.18 -30.04 -33.87
N SER A 726 -34.06 -30.97 -34.82
CA SER A 726 -34.83 -32.21 -34.81
C SER A 726 -34.19 -33.34 -33.99
N GLY A 727 -32.95 -33.17 -33.52
CA GLY A 727 -32.21 -34.17 -32.76
C GLY A 727 -30.97 -33.58 -32.09
N GLY A 728 -30.31 -34.37 -31.24
CA GLY A 728 -29.16 -33.94 -30.44
C GLY A 728 -27.94 -33.55 -31.27
N ILE A 729 -27.64 -34.27 -32.36
CA ILE A 729 -26.50 -33.96 -33.25
C ILE A 729 -26.68 -32.60 -33.92
N ASP A 730 -27.91 -32.29 -34.36
CA ASP A 730 -28.24 -31.02 -35.01
C ASP A 730 -28.18 -29.86 -34.00
N ALA A 731 -28.63 -30.10 -32.76
CA ALA A 731 -28.52 -29.14 -31.67
C ALA A 731 -27.06 -28.79 -31.33
N ILE A 732 -26.15 -29.77 -31.32
CA ILE A 732 -24.72 -29.53 -31.08
C ILE A 732 -24.13 -28.64 -32.18
N ARG A 733 -24.43 -28.92 -33.46
CA ARG A 733 -23.98 -28.09 -34.59
C ARG A 733 -24.48 -26.65 -34.47
N LEU A 734 -25.76 -26.46 -34.12
CA LEU A 734 -26.33 -25.14 -33.93
C LEU A 734 -25.71 -24.38 -32.75
N LEU A 735 -25.29 -25.07 -31.68
CA LEU A 735 -24.59 -24.46 -30.55
C LEU A 735 -23.14 -24.04 -30.87
N GLU A 736 -22.51 -24.64 -31.87
CA GLU A 736 -21.19 -24.23 -32.37
C GLU A 736 -21.30 -23.05 -33.34
N ASP A 737 -22.31 -23.05 -34.22
CA ASP A 737 -22.47 -22.06 -35.29
C ASP A 737 -23.22 -20.79 -34.88
N GLN A 738 -24.14 -20.89 -33.91
CA GLN A 738 -25.01 -19.80 -33.49
C GLN A 738 -24.85 -19.51 -32.00
N PRO A 739 -24.87 -18.23 -31.58
CA PRO A 739 -24.77 -17.93 -30.17
C PRO A 739 -26.18 -18.08 -29.56
N ILE A 740 -26.36 -19.12 -28.75
CA ILE A 740 -27.63 -19.44 -28.09
C ILE A 740 -27.59 -18.99 -26.63
N ASP A 741 -28.72 -18.49 -26.12
CA ASP A 741 -28.85 -17.95 -24.78
C ASP A 741 -29.72 -18.82 -23.86
N LEU A 742 -30.55 -19.70 -24.41
CA LEU A 742 -31.41 -20.65 -23.69
C LEU A 742 -31.60 -21.91 -24.54
N VAL A 743 -31.60 -23.09 -23.92
CA VAL A 743 -31.96 -24.35 -24.60
C VAL A 743 -33.20 -24.95 -23.97
N ILE A 744 -34.13 -25.38 -24.81
CA ILE A 744 -35.32 -26.16 -24.44
C ILE A 744 -35.16 -27.52 -25.08
N LEU A 745 -35.06 -28.56 -24.25
CA LEU A 745 -34.57 -29.86 -24.64
C LEU A 745 -35.59 -30.94 -24.32
N ASP A 746 -36.05 -31.67 -25.32
CA ASP A 746 -36.81 -32.90 -25.09
C ASP A 746 -35.90 -34.02 -24.56
N TRP A 747 -36.45 -34.82 -23.65
CA TRP A 747 -35.85 -36.02 -23.12
C TRP A 747 -35.73 -37.13 -24.18
N SER A 748 -36.76 -37.31 -25.00
CA SER A 748 -36.87 -38.42 -25.95
C SER A 748 -36.49 -37.94 -27.36
N LEU A 749 -35.22 -38.07 -27.74
CA LEU A 749 -34.76 -37.83 -29.11
C LEU A 749 -34.39 -39.17 -29.78
N GLU A 750 -34.49 -39.23 -31.11
CA GLU A 750 -34.21 -40.46 -31.87
C GLU A 750 -32.72 -40.84 -31.88
N ASP A 751 -31.82 -39.85 -31.81
CA ASP A 751 -30.38 -40.01 -32.01
C ASP A 751 -29.58 -40.17 -30.71
N MET A 752 -30.01 -39.52 -29.62
CA MET A 752 -29.43 -39.65 -28.27
C MET A 752 -30.46 -39.27 -27.20
N SER A 753 -30.22 -39.61 -25.94
CA SER A 753 -31.14 -39.17 -24.87
C SER A 753 -30.90 -37.70 -24.48
N GLY A 754 -31.95 -37.00 -24.04
CA GLY A 754 -31.85 -35.60 -23.64
C GLY A 754 -30.88 -35.35 -22.48
N ASP A 755 -30.73 -36.30 -21.54
CA ASP A 755 -29.74 -36.22 -20.46
C ASP A 755 -28.30 -36.42 -20.96
N GLU A 756 -28.10 -37.22 -22.01
CA GLU A 756 -26.81 -37.37 -22.69
C GLU A 756 -26.40 -36.07 -23.40
N LEU A 757 -27.33 -35.46 -24.14
CA LEU A 757 -27.10 -34.16 -24.77
C LEU A 757 -26.83 -33.06 -23.73
N CYS A 758 -27.60 -33.02 -22.65
CA CYS A 758 -27.38 -32.06 -21.55
C CYS A 758 -25.98 -32.18 -20.95
N ARG A 759 -25.51 -33.41 -20.68
CA ARG A 759 -24.14 -33.65 -20.20
C ARG A 759 -23.09 -33.24 -21.21
N HIS A 760 -23.37 -33.38 -22.50
CA HIS A 760 -22.49 -32.92 -23.56
C HIS A 760 -22.33 -31.39 -23.53
N ILE A 761 -23.45 -30.66 -23.52
CA ILE A 761 -23.47 -29.19 -23.45
C ILE A 761 -22.74 -28.67 -22.19
N ARG A 762 -22.87 -29.38 -21.07
CA ARG A 762 -22.24 -29.01 -19.79
C ARG A 762 -20.72 -29.15 -19.74
N LYS A 763 -20.09 -29.76 -20.75
CA LYS A 763 -18.63 -29.76 -20.88
C LYS A 763 -18.09 -28.37 -21.23
N ASP A 764 -18.86 -27.62 -22.02
CA ASP A 764 -18.41 -26.35 -22.59
C ASP A 764 -19.13 -25.13 -21.98
N TYR A 765 -20.34 -25.31 -21.45
CA TYR A 765 -21.15 -24.23 -20.89
C TYR A 765 -21.59 -24.50 -19.45
N THR A 766 -21.36 -23.55 -18.55
CA THR A 766 -21.88 -23.60 -17.18
C THR A 766 -23.39 -23.39 -17.10
N LEU A 767 -24.00 -23.73 -15.95
CA LEU A 767 -25.44 -23.56 -15.69
C LEU A 767 -25.95 -22.12 -15.90
N THR A 768 -25.11 -21.12 -15.64
CA THR A 768 -25.45 -19.70 -15.78
C THR A 768 -25.14 -19.15 -17.18
N GLU A 769 -24.25 -19.82 -17.91
CA GLU A 769 -23.89 -19.43 -19.27
C GLU A 769 -24.90 -19.93 -20.31
N LEU A 770 -25.40 -21.14 -20.15
CA LEU A 770 -26.41 -21.68 -21.06
C LEU A 770 -27.46 -22.45 -20.25
N PRO A 771 -28.52 -21.77 -19.81
CA PRO A 771 -29.63 -22.42 -19.12
C PRO A 771 -30.32 -23.45 -20.01
N ILE A 772 -30.67 -24.61 -19.44
CA ILE A 772 -31.36 -25.70 -20.14
C ILE A 772 -32.66 -26.02 -19.41
N LEU A 773 -33.80 -25.91 -20.10
CA LEU A 773 -35.11 -26.39 -19.66
C LEU A 773 -35.36 -27.75 -20.28
N MET A 774 -35.50 -28.80 -19.47
CA MET A 774 -35.76 -30.15 -19.95
C MET A 774 -37.26 -30.44 -19.97
N LEU A 775 -37.77 -30.95 -21.09
CA LEU A 775 -39.17 -31.36 -21.26
C LEU A 775 -39.25 -32.89 -21.33
N SER A 776 -40.22 -33.51 -20.65
CA SER A 776 -40.34 -34.98 -20.64
C SER A 776 -41.78 -35.43 -20.38
N GLU A 777 -42.17 -36.60 -20.90
CA GLU A 777 -43.50 -37.19 -20.67
C GLU A 777 -43.59 -38.02 -19.36
N ARG A 778 -42.46 -38.29 -18.70
CA ARG A 778 -42.40 -39.19 -17.55
C ARG A 778 -42.46 -38.44 -16.23
N ALA A 779 -43.56 -38.61 -15.48
CA ALA A 779 -43.68 -38.06 -14.14
C ALA A 779 -43.04 -38.99 -13.10
N GLY A 780 -41.85 -38.64 -12.61
CA GLY A 780 -41.19 -39.37 -11.53
C GLY A 780 -40.03 -38.61 -10.87
N LEU A 781 -39.80 -38.88 -9.59
CA LEU A 781 -38.72 -38.27 -8.82
C LEU A 781 -37.34 -38.68 -9.37
N ARG A 782 -37.24 -39.90 -9.91
CA ARG A 782 -36.02 -40.44 -10.49
C ARG A 782 -35.62 -39.67 -11.75
N GLU A 783 -36.53 -39.50 -12.69
CA GLU A 783 -36.33 -38.80 -13.96
C GLU A 783 -36.00 -37.32 -13.73
N LYS A 784 -36.68 -36.68 -12.78
CA LYS A 784 -36.35 -35.32 -12.35
C LYS A 784 -34.95 -35.22 -11.74
N THR A 785 -34.56 -36.21 -10.94
CA THR A 785 -33.19 -36.29 -10.37
C THR A 785 -32.17 -36.47 -11.48
N GLU A 786 -32.43 -37.37 -12.44
CA GLU A 786 -31.55 -37.63 -13.59
C GLU A 786 -31.36 -36.34 -14.42
N ALA A 787 -32.43 -35.60 -14.71
CA ALA A 787 -32.36 -34.30 -15.42
C ALA A 787 -31.45 -33.28 -14.72
N PHE A 788 -31.63 -33.07 -13.40
CA PHE A 788 -30.79 -32.13 -12.65
C PHE A 788 -29.35 -32.62 -12.51
N THR A 789 -29.12 -33.92 -12.33
CA THR A 789 -27.75 -34.49 -12.27
C THR A 789 -27.02 -34.40 -13.61
N ALA A 790 -27.76 -34.46 -14.73
CA ALA A 790 -27.22 -34.21 -16.07
C ALA A 790 -26.87 -32.72 -16.31
N GLY A 791 -27.37 -31.82 -15.45
CA GLY A 791 -27.08 -30.40 -15.48
C GLY A 791 -28.19 -29.53 -16.08
N ALA A 792 -29.44 -30.02 -16.18
CA ALA A 792 -30.57 -29.16 -16.54
C ALA A 792 -30.81 -28.11 -15.44
N ASN A 793 -31.25 -26.91 -15.83
CA ASN A 793 -31.57 -25.83 -14.90
C ASN A 793 -32.98 -25.97 -14.33
N ASP A 794 -33.91 -26.46 -15.15
CA ASP A 794 -35.27 -26.75 -14.74
C ASP A 794 -35.84 -27.91 -15.57
N TYR A 795 -36.97 -28.44 -15.13
CA TYR A 795 -37.61 -29.62 -15.69
C TYR A 795 -39.14 -29.44 -15.72
N LEU A 796 -39.77 -29.75 -16.86
CA LEU A 796 -41.21 -29.58 -17.08
C LEU A 796 -41.84 -30.82 -17.73
N LEU A 797 -43.02 -31.21 -17.24
CA LEU A 797 -43.74 -32.40 -17.70
C LEU A 797 -44.62 -32.10 -18.93
N LYS A 798 -44.58 -32.95 -19.96
CA LYS A 798 -45.47 -32.90 -21.13
C LYS A 798 -46.74 -33.75 -20.91
N PRO A 799 -47.93 -33.30 -21.37
CA PRO A 799 -48.22 -31.98 -21.92
C PRO A 799 -48.16 -30.90 -20.84
N CYS A 800 -47.48 -29.78 -21.13
CA CYS A 800 -47.34 -28.66 -20.21
C CYS A 800 -48.36 -27.55 -20.53
N ASP A 801 -48.77 -26.82 -19.49
CA ASP A 801 -49.56 -25.60 -19.67
C ASP A 801 -48.70 -24.48 -20.29
N LYS A 802 -49.30 -23.69 -21.19
CA LYS A 802 -48.60 -22.61 -21.90
C LYS A 802 -48.05 -21.56 -20.93
N GLU A 803 -48.81 -21.17 -19.91
CA GLU A 803 -48.39 -20.15 -18.95
C GLU A 803 -47.22 -20.68 -18.10
N GLU A 804 -47.29 -21.93 -17.66
CA GLU A 804 -46.20 -22.54 -16.88
C GLU A 804 -44.91 -22.63 -17.69
N PHE A 805 -44.97 -23.09 -18.95
CA PHE A 805 -43.81 -23.15 -19.83
C PHE A 805 -43.15 -21.78 -20.03
N LEU A 806 -43.95 -20.74 -20.34
CA LEU A 806 -43.42 -19.40 -20.58
C LEU A 806 -42.82 -18.77 -19.31
N LEU A 807 -43.42 -18.99 -18.13
CA LEU A 807 -42.85 -18.51 -16.85
C LEU A 807 -41.49 -19.15 -16.54
N ARG A 808 -41.33 -20.44 -16.82
CA ARG A 808 -40.08 -21.17 -16.64
C ARG A 808 -39.00 -20.64 -17.57
N VAL A 809 -39.35 -20.45 -18.84
CA VAL A 809 -38.48 -19.87 -19.86
C VAL A 809 -38.04 -18.45 -19.46
N ASP A 810 -38.97 -17.58 -19.10
CA ASP A 810 -38.67 -16.20 -18.70
C ASP A 810 -37.73 -16.13 -17.48
N THR A 811 -37.92 -17.03 -16.50
CA THR A 811 -37.03 -17.10 -15.33
C THR A 811 -35.59 -17.44 -15.72
N LEU A 812 -35.41 -18.42 -16.62
CA LEU A 812 -34.09 -18.84 -17.09
C LEU A 812 -33.44 -17.80 -18.00
N SER A 813 -34.23 -17.15 -18.83
CA SER A 813 -33.83 -16.03 -19.68
C SER A 813 -33.34 -14.84 -18.86
N ASN A 814 -34.07 -14.46 -17.80
CA ASN A 814 -33.65 -13.41 -16.87
C ASN A 814 -32.33 -13.74 -16.15
N LEU A 815 -32.13 -15.01 -15.77
CA LEU A 815 -30.87 -15.48 -15.18
C LEU A 815 -29.70 -15.30 -16.15
N ARG A 816 -29.89 -15.64 -17.43
CA ARG A 816 -28.88 -15.44 -18.48
C ARG A 816 -28.52 -13.97 -18.67
N THR A 817 -29.53 -13.10 -18.80
CA THR A 817 -29.32 -11.65 -18.98
C THR A 817 -28.56 -11.04 -17.80
N LEU A 818 -28.95 -11.36 -16.57
CA LEU A 818 -28.25 -10.89 -15.36
C LEU A 818 -26.79 -11.32 -15.31
N THR A 819 -26.50 -12.56 -15.73
CA THR A 819 -25.14 -13.09 -15.75
C THR A 819 -24.27 -12.37 -16.79
N GLN A 820 -24.82 -12.07 -17.97
CA GLN A 820 -24.13 -11.28 -19.00
C GLN A 820 -23.84 -9.85 -18.52
N GLU A 821 -24.81 -9.21 -17.85
CA GLU A 821 -24.65 -7.87 -17.29
C GLU A 821 -23.56 -7.82 -16.22
N ILE A 822 -23.56 -8.73 -15.24
CA ILE A 822 -22.55 -8.81 -14.17
C ILE A 822 -21.16 -9.00 -14.75
N THR A 823 -20.99 -9.91 -15.72
CA THR A 823 -19.69 -10.15 -16.36
C THR A 823 -19.18 -8.92 -17.10
N SER A 824 -20.06 -8.23 -17.83
CA SER A 824 -19.71 -6.99 -18.54
C SER A 824 -19.33 -5.85 -17.56
N LEU A 825 -20.03 -5.75 -16.43
CA LEU A 825 -19.78 -4.75 -15.40
C LEU A 825 -18.46 -5.03 -14.68
N ASN A 826 -18.18 -6.28 -14.33
CA ASN A 826 -16.90 -6.67 -13.72
C ASN A 826 -15.73 -6.32 -14.63
N TYR A 827 -15.83 -6.63 -15.93
CA TYR A 827 -14.78 -6.26 -16.89
C TYR A 827 -14.57 -4.73 -16.97
N PHE A 828 -15.66 -3.95 -16.99
CA PHE A 828 -15.59 -2.49 -17.00
C PHE A 828 -14.98 -1.93 -15.70
N LEU A 829 -15.39 -2.45 -14.54
CA LEU A 829 -14.85 -2.05 -13.24
C LEU A 829 -13.36 -2.38 -13.12
N GLU A 830 -12.93 -3.58 -13.50
CA GLU A 830 -11.52 -3.97 -13.48
C GLU A 830 -10.66 -3.06 -14.37
N ARG A 831 -11.18 -2.72 -15.56
CA ARG A 831 -10.52 -1.76 -16.46
C ARG A 831 -10.39 -0.38 -15.82
N ASN A 832 -11.47 0.17 -15.25
CA ASN A 832 -11.45 1.49 -14.62
C ASN A 832 -10.53 1.53 -13.39
N VAL A 833 -10.54 0.49 -12.57
CA VAL A 833 -9.63 0.37 -11.42
C VAL A 833 -8.18 0.39 -11.90
N LYS A 834 -7.86 -0.35 -12.97
CA LYS A 834 -6.51 -0.37 -13.54
C LYS A 834 -6.09 0.98 -14.11
N GLU A 835 -6.96 1.64 -14.88
CA GLU A 835 -6.71 2.97 -15.44
C GLU A 835 -6.50 4.01 -14.33
N ARG A 836 -7.35 4.01 -13.29
CA ARG A 836 -7.24 4.94 -12.15
C ARG A 836 -6.02 4.66 -11.29
N THR A 837 -5.63 3.40 -11.11
CA THR A 837 -4.40 3.03 -10.38
C THR A 837 -3.16 3.52 -11.12
N MET A 838 -3.11 3.34 -12.44
CA MET A 838 -1.98 3.81 -13.27
C MET A 838 -1.89 5.34 -13.27
N ALA A 839 -3.02 6.03 -13.39
CA ALA A 839 -3.06 7.50 -13.27
C ALA A 839 -2.56 7.96 -11.90
N LEU A 840 -2.96 7.29 -10.82
CA LEU A 840 -2.53 7.63 -9.47
C LEU A 840 -1.03 7.40 -9.27
N GLU A 841 -0.47 6.31 -9.80
CA GLU A 841 0.98 6.06 -9.77
C GLU A 841 1.77 7.14 -10.53
N ILE A 842 1.32 7.54 -11.72
CA ILE A 842 1.94 8.62 -12.49
C ILE A 842 1.89 9.94 -11.71
N THR A 843 0.72 10.29 -11.14
CA THR A 843 0.60 11.53 -10.35
C THR A 843 1.47 11.51 -9.09
N ASN A 844 1.56 10.38 -8.38
CA ASN A 844 2.45 10.26 -7.22
C ASN A 844 3.92 10.39 -7.60
N MET A 845 4.34 9.80 -8.72
CA MET A 845 5.71 9.93 -9.21
C MET A 845 6.03 11.39 -9.54
N ASN A 846 5.12 12.09 -10.23
CA ASN A 846 5.26 13.52 -10.52
C ASN A 846 5.31 14.37 -9.25
N LEU A 847 4.49 14.07 -8.24
CA LEU A 847 4.50 14.79 -6.96
C LEU A 847 5.81 14.61 -6.20
N VAL A 848 6.42 13.42 -6.23
CA VAL A 848 7.73 13.18 -5.61
C VAL A 848 8.80 14.01 -6.31
N THR A 849 8.82 14.01 -7.65
CA THR A 849 9.78 14.81 -8.43
C THR A 849 9.63 16.31 -8.16
N VAL A 850 8.40 16.84 -8.19
CA VAL A 850 8.13 18.24 -7.87
C VAL A 850 8.52 18.59 -6.44
N ASN A 851 8.31 17.68 -5.49
CA ASN A 851 8.69 17.90 -4.10
C ASN A 851 10.22 17.96 -3.92
N ASP A 852 10.97 17.11 -4.62
CA ASP A 852 12.43 17.13 -4.59
C ASP A 852 12.98 18.42 -5.21
N GLU A 853 12.41 18.87 -6.34
CA GLU A 853 12.73 20.16 -6.96
C GLU A 853 12.46 21.35 -6.01
N ILE A 854 11.32 21.34 -5.31
CA ILE A 854 10.99 22.38 -4.33
C ILE A 854 12.01 22.38 -3.19
N GLN A 855 12.42 21.21 -2.68
CA GLN A 855 13.40 21.12 -1.60
C GLN A 855 14.77 21.67 -2.01
N GLU A 856 15.24 21.39 -3.23
CA GLU A 856 16.48 21.97 -3.74
C GLU A 856 16.39 23.49 -3.88
N ILE A 857 15.26 24.00 -4.37
CA ILE A 857 15.01 25.45 -4.47
C ILE A 857 15.01 26.10 -3.08
N GLU A 858 14.39 25.47 -2.08
CA GLU A 858 14.37 25.98 -0.71
C GLU A 858 15.75 25.97 -0.07
N LYS A 859 16.53 24.91 -0.27
CA LYS A 859 17.90 24.82 0.22
C LYS A 859 18.77 25.93 -0.39
N SER A 860 18.74 26.09 -1.71
CA SER A 860 19.44 27.17 -2.42
C SER A 860 19.00 28.55 -1.95
N ARG A 861 17.69 28.76 -1.71
CA ARG A 861 17.16 30.04 -1.18
C ARG A 861 17.71 30.34 0.22
N ASN A 862 17.75 29.34 1.10
CA ASN A 862 18.21 29.53 2.48
C ASN A 862 19.72 29.79 2.54
N GLU A 863 20.50 29.10 1.71
CA GLU A 863 21.94 29.35 1.55
C GLU A 863 22.19 30.79 1.03
N MET A 864 21.45 31.22 0.01
CA MET A 864 21.52 32.59 -0.51
C MET A 864 21.22 33.64 0.58
N LEU A 865 20.14 33.46 1.36
CA LEU A 865 19.79 34.39 2.44
C LEU A 865 20.86 34.47 3.53
N SER A 866 21.46 33.32 3.89
CA SER A 866 22.56 33.27 4.86
C SER A 866 23.78 34.04 4.37
N THR A 867 24.17 33.85 3.10
CA THR A 867 25.31 34.54 2.48
C THR A 867 25.06 36.04 2.37
N ILE A 868 23.85 36.45 1.97
CA ILE A 868 23.45 37.87 1.92
C ILE A 868 23.58 38.53 3.29
N SER A 869 23.08 37.85 4.33
CA SER A 869 23.15 38.38 5.69
C SER A 869 24.59 38.56 6.16
N HIS A 870 25.50 37.67 5.75
CA HIS A 870 26.94 37.77 6.04
C HIS A 870 27.62 38.92 5.28
N GLU A 871 27.35 39.05 3.98
CA GLU A 871 27.94 40.06 3.10
C GLU A 871 27.45 41.49 3.41
N LEU A 872 26.20 41.65 3.87
CA LEU A 872 25.68 42.93 4.36
C LEU A 872 26.12 43.23 5.79
N GLY A 873 26.18 42.22 6.65
CA GLY A 873 26.55 42.40 8.06
C GLY A 873 27.99 42.90 8.22
N THR A 874 28.91 42.47 7.35
CA THR A 874 30.34 42.82 7.44
C THR A 874 30.62 44.33 7.26
N PRO A 875 30.17 45.01 6.19
CA PRO A 875 30.36 46.45 6.03
C PRO A 875 29.60 47.26 7.08
N ILE A 876 28.39 46.85 7.48
CA ILE A 876 27.63 47.50 8.57
C ILE A 876 28.42 47.46 9.88
N THR A 877 28.97 46.30 10.24
CA THR A 877 29.78 46.14 11.46
C THR A 877 31.03 47.03 11.42
N LEU A 878 31.69 47.14 10.27
CA LEU A 878 32.88 47.98 10.11
C LEU A 878 32.55 49.48 10.17
N ILE A 879 31.48 49.94 9.51
CA ILE A 879 30.98 51.31 9.61
C ILE A 879 30.68 51.66 11.08
N HIS A 880 29.98 50.77 11.78
CA HIS A 880 29.68 50.94 13.19
C HIS A 880 30.97 51.02 14.03
N SER A 881 31.97 50.17 13.77
CA SER A 881 33.25 50.20 14.49
C SER A 881 34.03 51.51 14.26
N TYR A 882 34.02 52.05 13.04
CA TYR A 882 34.68 53.31 12.72
C TYR A 882 33.97 54.50 13.37
N ILE A 883 32.64 54.52 13.33
CA ILE A 883 31.84 55.54 14.02
C ILE A 883 32.08 55.49 15.53
N GLN A 884 32.12 54.29 16.12
CA GLN A 884 32.37 54.10 17.54
C GLN A 884 33.78 54.56 17.94
N ALA A 885 34.80 54.26 17.14
CA ALA A 885 36.17 54.65 17.42
C ALA A 885 36.39 56.18 17.31
N VAL A 886 35.64 56.86 16.44
CA VAL A 886 35.57 58.35 16.41
C VAL A 886 34.86 58.87 17.65
N LYS A 887 33.74 58.26 18.06
CA LYS A 887 32.95 58.65 19.24
C LYS A 887 33.68 58.46 20.57
N GLU A 888 34.58 57.48 20.66
CA GLU A 888 35.43 57.23 21.83
C GLU A 888 36.72 58.07 21.83
N SER A 889 36.89 59.00 20.88
CA SER A 889 38.08 59.85 20.72
C SER A 889 39.39 59.07 20.54
N ILE A 890 39.30 57.81 20.10
CA ILE A 890 40.46 56.97 19.77
C ILE A 890 41.12 57.47 18.48
N ILE A 891 40.35 58.16 17.62
CA ILE A 891 40.76 58.75 16.35
C ILE A 891 40.28 60.21 16.29
N ASP A 892 41.09 61.11 15.72
CA ASP A 892 40.77 62.54 15.56
C ASP A 892 39.58 62.76 14.61
N GLU A 893 38.56 63.51 15.06
CA GLU A 893 37.34 63.89 14.32
C GLU A 893 37.62 64.56 12.97
N LYS A 894 38.79 65.17 12.80
CA LYS A 894 39.16 65.89 11.57
C LYS A 894 39.95 65.05 10.55
N ASN A 895 40.12 63.75 10.78
CA ASN A 895 40.89 62.90 9.87
C ASN A 895 40.07 62.53 8.62
N PRO A 896 40.33 63.11 7.44
CA PRO A 896 39.52 62.89 6.23
C PRO A 896 39.51 61.42 5.78
N ARG A 897 40.58 60.68 6.14
CA ARG A 897 40.76 59.28 5.75
C ARG A 897 39.70 58.33 6.34
N TYR A 898 39.09 58.67 7.48
CA TYR A 898 38.04 57.86 8.10
C TYR A 898 36.66 58.13 7.52
N LEU A 899 36.36 59.39 7.18
CA LEU A 899 35.17 59.74 6.42
C LEU A 899 35.19 59.06 5.04
N ASP A 900 36.36 59.04 4.38
CA ASP A 900 36.55 58.30 3.14
C ASP A 900 36.36 56.78 3.32
N MET A 901 36.83 56.20 4.44
CA MET A 901 36.60 54.77 4.71
C MET A 901 35.12 54.44 4.96
N ILE A 902 34.39 55.29 5.69
CA ILE A 902 32.95 55.13 5.91
C ILE A 902 32.18 55.31 4.58
N HIS A 903 32.52 56.34 3.81
CA HIS A 903 31.89 56.63 2.52
C HIS A 903 32.12 55.50 1.51
N ASN A 904 33.34 54.97 1.41
CA ASN A 904 33.64 53.81 0.55
C ASN A 904 32.88 52.55 0.97
N LYS A 905 32.63 52.36 2.27
CA LYS A 905 31.84 51.23 2.78
C LYS A 905 30.35 51.43 2.56
N LEU A 906 29.84 52.65 2.62
CA LEU A 906 28.46 53.00 2.24
C LEU A 906 28.21 52.77 0.75
N LEU A 907 29.11 53.25 -0.13
CA LEU A 907 29.03 53.00 -1.57
C LEU A 907 29.05 51.51 -1.91
N MET A 908 29.87 50.72 -1.21
CA MET A 908 29.89 49.27 -1.34
C MET A 908 28.57 48.62 -0.91
N LEU A 909 27.93 49.14 0.14
CA LEU A 909 26.66 48.66 0.67
C LEU A 909 25.50 49.01 -0.28
N GLU A 910 25.48 50.22 -0.81
CA GLU A 910 24.53 50.70 -1.81
C GLU A 910 24.57 49.82 -3.07
N ARG A 911 25.78 49.61 -3.62
CA ARG A 911 25.98 48.72 -4.78
C ARG A 911 25.55 47.28 -4.49
N LEU A 912 25.87 46.74 -3.31
CA LEU A 912 25.44 45.39 -2.91
C LEU A 912 23.91 45.30 -2.80
N THR A 913 23.24 46.33 -2.27
CA THR A 913 21.77 46.34 -2.17
C THR A 913 21.10 46.45 -3.53
N GLU A 914 21.66 47.22 -4.46
CA GLU A 914 21.18 47.29 -5.84
C GLU A 914 21.34 45.95 -6.56
N ASP A 915 22.54 45.34 -6.50
CA ASP A 915 22.83 44.01 -7.07
C ASP A 915 21.84 42.96 -6.53
N LEU A 916 21.50 43.02 -5.24
CA LEU A 916 20.55 42.09 -4.60
C LEU A 916 19.09 42.32 -5.02
N VAL A 917 18.67 43.58 -5.16
CA VAL A 917 17.34 43.93 -5.64
C VAL A 917 17.16 43.49 -7.10
N GLU A 918 18.19 43.65 -7.94
CA GLU A 918 18.17 43.18 -9.32
C GLU A 918 18.07 41.65 -9.40
N LEU A 919 18.83 40.93 -8.56
CA LEU A 919 18.76 39.47 -8.50
C LEU A 919 17.39 38.96 -7.98
N ALA A 920 16.79 39.67 -7.02
CA ALA A 920 15.45 39.37 -6.54
C ALA A 920 14.38 39.56 -7.63
N LYS A 921 14.51 40.60 -8.47
CA LYS A 921 13.62 40.81 -9.63
C LYS A 921 13.76 39.67 -10.65
N TYR A 922 14.98 39.24 -10.93
CA TYR A 922 15.27 38.15 -11.87
C TYR A 922 14.59 36.83 -11.49
N LYS A 923 14.72 36.38 -10.24
CA LYS A 923 14.14 35.09 -9.77
C LYS A 923 12.61 35.09 -9.72
N SER A 924 11.97 36.26 -9.74
CA SER A 924 10.51 36.41 -9.75
C SER A 924 9.90 36.40 -11.17
N GLY A 925 10.72 36.39 -12.22
CA GLY A 925 10.25 36.47 -13.61
C GLY A 925 9.76 37.87 -14.03
N ASN A 926 9.85 38.88 -13.16
CA ASN A 926 9.28 40.22 -13.37
C ASN A 926 10.27 41.24 -13.96
N MET A 927 11.33 40.80 -14.65
CA MET A 927 12.26 41.74 -15.29
C MET A 927 11.64 42.29 -16.58
N THR A 928 11.25 43.55 -16.56
CA THR A 928 10.78 44.28 -17.75
C THR A 928 12.00 44.80 -18.52
N LEU A 929 12.45 44.03 -19.52
CA LEU A 929 13.48 44.47 -20.46
C LEU A 929 12.87 45.48 -21.44
N ARG A 930 13.57 46.59 -21.67
CA ARG A 930 13.19 47.59 -22.67
C ARG A 930 14.06 47.41 -23.90
N PHE A 931 13.62 46.52 -24.79
CA PHE A 931 14.32 46.31 -26.05
C PHE A 931 14.18 47.53 -26.95
N GLU A 932 15.31 48.09 -27.35
CA GLU A 932 15.42 49.15 -28.34
C GLU A 932 16.17 48.60 -29.57
N SER A 933 15.78 49.03 -30.76
CA SER A 933 16.48 48.69 -32.00
C SER A 933 17.58 49.70 -32.25
N VAL A 934 18.83 49.29 -32.12
CA VAL A 934 19.99 50.18 -32.19
C VAL A 934 20.91 49.79 -33.34
N ARG A 935 21.45 50.78 -34.04
CA ARG A 935 22.48 50.56 -35.06
C ARG A 935 23.78 50.13 -34.39
N ILE A 936 24.36 49.05 -34.88
CA ILE A 936 25.56 48.46 -34.28
C ILE A 936 26.75 49.43 -34.24
N GLY A 937 27.00 50.17 -35.33
CA GLY A 937 28.09 51.14 -35.41
C GLY A 937 27.99 52.23 -34.35
N ASP A 938 26.85 52.92 -34.29
CA ASP A 938 26.60 53.99 -33.32
C ASP A 938 26.72 53.53 -31.86
N TRP A 939 26.22 52.32 -31.58
CA TRP A 939 26.26 51.74 -30.23
C TRP A 939 27.68 51.32 -29.83
N LEU A 940 28.43 50.67 -30.72
CA LEU A 940 29.82 50.25 -30.47
C LEU A 940 30.74 51.44 -30.29
N ASP A 941 30.63 52.49 -31.11
CA ASP A 941 31.44 53.71 -30.97
C ASP A 941 31.21 54.38 -29.62
N ARG A 942 29.94 54.48 -29.18
CA ARG A 942 29.58 55.02 -27.86
C ARG A 942 30.14 54.15 -26.73
N LEU A 943 30.04 52.83 -26.85
CA LEU A 943 30.54 51.88 -25.86
C LEU A 943 32.07 51.99 -25.72
N ILE A 944 32.79 51.97 -26.85
CA ILE A 944 34.26 52.04 -26.90
C ILE A 944 34.76 53.36 -26.33
N GLN A 945 34.16 54.50 -26.70
CA GLN A 945 34.53 55.81 -26.14
C GLN A 945 34.32 55.88 -24.62
N GLY A 946 33.23 55.30 -24.12
CA GLY A 946 32.97 55.20 -22.68
C GLY A 946 34.03 54.35 -21.96
N MET A 947 34.34 53.17 -22.49
CA MET A 947 35.35 52.28 -21.91
C MET A 947 36.77 52.87 -21.97
N GLU A 948 37.13 53.54 -23.08
CA GLU A 948 38.42 54.20 -23.23
C GLU A 948 38.62 55.27 -22.15
N ALA A 949 37.60 56.11 -21.91
CA ALA A 949 37.63 57.15 -20.88
C ALA A 949 37.83 56.55 -19.49
N ASP A 950 37.09 55.50 -19.14
CA ASP A 950 37.19 54.83 -17.84
C ASP A 950 38.56 54.15 -17.63
N VAL A 951 39.08 53.48 -18.67
CA VAL A 951 40.37 52.76 -18.61
C VAL A 951 41.55 53.74 -18.51
N THR A 952 41.55 54.80 -19.32
CA THR A 952 42.62 55.82 -19.28
C THR A 952 42.58 56.63 -17.97
N GLN A 953 41.40 56.95 -17.45
CA GLN A 953 41.26 57.57 -16.12
C GLN A 953 41.82 56.68 -15.01
N SER A 954 41.76 55.35 -15.18
CA SER A 954 42.32 54.38 -14.24
C SER A 954 43.85 54.20 -14.33
N GLY A 955 44.53 54.86 -15.27
CA GLY A 955 45.97 54.80 -15.49
C GLY A 955 46.46 53.61 -16.33
N ARG A 956 45.57 52.95 -17.07
CA ARG A 956 45.88 51.77 -17.92
C ARG A 956 45.86 52.13 -19.40
N ILE A 957 46.49 51.28 -20.21
CA ILE A 957 46.51 51.44 -21.66
C ILE A 957 45.27 50.78 -22.25
N PHE A 958 44.45 51.55 -22.97
CA PHE A 958 43.32 51.04 -23.75
C PHE A 958 43.76 50.83 -25.20
N GLU A 959 43.42 49.68 -25.80
CA GLU A 959 43.64 49.42 -27.22
C GLU A 959 42.37 48.89 -27.88
N TYR A 960 41.89 49.59 -28.90
CA TYR A 960 40.84 49.07 -29.77
C TYR A 960 41.47 48.35 -30.96
N VAL A 961 41.18 47.07 -31.12
CA VAL A 961 41.67 46.25 -32.24
C VAL A 961 40.57 46.19 -33.30
N GLU A 962 40.70 47.06 -34.31
CA GLU A 962 39.74 47.21 -35.40
C GLU A 962 39.80 45.98 -36.32
N THR A 963 38.82 45.08 -36.24
CA THR A 963 38.78 43.83 -37.01
C THR A 963 37.82 43.97 -38.19
N GLY A 964 38.31 44.52 -39.31
CA GLY A 964 37.59 44.56 -40.59
C GLY A 964 36.45 45.59 -40.68
N LYS A 965 36.75 46.81 -41.13
CA LYS A 965 35.75 47.71 -41.73
C LYS A 965 35.37 47.19 -43.11
N GLU A 966 34.39 46.29 -43.20
CA GLU A 966 33.64 46.12 -44.45
C GLU A 966 32.44 47.09 -44.44
N GLU A 967 32.07 47.62 -45.61
CA GLU A 967 31.05 48.68 -45.88
C GLU A 967 29.60 48.37 -45.41
N TRP A 968 29.38 47.42 -44.50
CA TRP A 968 28.06 46.88 -44.13
C TRP A 968 27.64 47.20 -42.69
N GLN A 969 28.42 47.99 -41.93
CA GLN A 969 28.12 48.36 -40.53
C GLN A 969 26.86 49.25 -40.39
N GLU A 970 26.36 49.85 -41.47
CA GLU A 970 25.19 50.75 -41.42
C GLU A 970 23.83 50.02 -41.50
N ASP A 971 23.79 48.77 -41.95
CA ASP A 971 22.53 48.04 -42.23
C ASP A 971 22.10 47.06 -41.12
N TYR A 972 22.95 46.74 -40.14
CA TYR A 972 22.61 45.79 -39.07
C TYR A 972 22.12 46.49 -37.80
N THR A 973 21.06 45.94 -37.22
CA THR A 973 20.50 46.41 -35.95
C THR A 973 20.57 45.34 -34.86
N LEU A 974 20.70 45.80 -33.62
CA LEU A 974 20.62 45.02 -32.40
C LEU A 974 19.31 45.34 -31.70
N SER A 975 18.53 44.32 -31.34
CA SER A 975 17.40 44.48 -30.43
C SER A 975 17.88 44.21 -29.01
N ILE A 976 18.25 45.27 -28.28
CA ILE A 976 18.83 45.17 -26.93
C ILE A 976 18.27 46.22 -25.96
N ASP A 977 18.27 45.91 -24.67
CA ASP A 977 18.14 46.93 -23.62
C ASP A 977 19.51 47.57 -23.39
N VAL A 978 19.70 48.75 -23.99
CA VAL A 978 20.99 49.46 -24.03
C VAL A 978 21.57 49.65 -22.64
N ASN A 979 20.77 50.05 -21.66
CA ASN A 979 21.25 50.30 -20.30
C ASN A 979 21.72 49.01 -19.62
N ARG A 980 21.02 47.90 -19.87
CA ARG A 980 21.34 46.60 -19.28
C ARG A 980 22.56 45.97 -19.93
N VAL A 981 22.69 46.07 -21.24
CA VAL A 981 23.88 45.58 -21.94
C VAL A 981 25.11 46.45 -21.61
N ASP A 982 24.98 47.77 -21.51
CA ASP A 982 26.06 48.65 -21.06
C ASP A 982 26.55 48.25 -19.64
N GLN A 983 25.64 47.88 -18.74
CA GLN A 983 25.96 47.37 -17.39
C GLN A 983 26.82 46.09 -17.43
N VAL A 984 26.60 45.18 -18.40
CA VAL A 984 27.42 43.98 -18.61
C VAL A 984 28.87 44.39 -18.89
N PHE A 985 29.07 45.31 -19.83
CA PHE A 985 30.39 45.79 -20.21
C PHE A 985 31.07 46.55 -19.08
N SER A 986 30.34 47.38 -18.33
CA SER A 986 30.87 48.04 -17.13
C SER A 986 31.34 47.01 -16.09
N ASN A 987 30.59 45.94 -15.86
CA ASN A 987 30.96 44.90 -14.88
C ASN A 987 32.23 44.14 -15.30
N ILE A 988 32.36 43.80 -16.58
CA ILE A 988 33.55 43.13 -17.12
C ILE A 988 34.76 44.09 -17.09
N LEU A 989 34.56 45.35 -17.50
CA LEU A 989 35.60 46.37 -17.49
C LEU A 989 36.15 46.61 -16.09
N TRP A 990 35.29 46.78 -15.09
CA TRP A 990 35.73 46.95 -13.71
C TRP A 990 36.51 45.74 -13.19
N ASN A 991 36.16 44.53 -13.65
CA ASN A 991 36.90 43.33 -13.32
C ASN A 991 38.31 43.35 -13.97
N ALA A 992 38.40 43.69 -15.25
CA ALA A 992 39.66 43.85 -15.97
C ALA A 992 40.55 44.94 -15.32
N VAL A 993 40.01 46.13 -15.06
CA VAL A 993 40.70 47.23 -14.38
C VAL A 993 41.23 46.78 -13.02
N LYS A 994 40.44 46.07 -12.23
CA LYS A 994 40.85 45.62 -10.89
C LYS A 994 42.04 44.66 -10.91
N HIS A 995 42.10 43.77 -11.89
CA HIS A 995 43.08 42.68 -11.97
C HIS A 995 44.28 42.98 -12.87
N THR A 996 44.25 44.11 -13.59
CA THR A 996 45.35 44.57 -14.44
C THR A 996 46.18 45.66 -13.73
N SER A 997 47.51 45.63 -13.89
CA SER A 997 48.45 46.61 -13.35
C SER A 997 48.14 48.05 -13.81
N SER A 998 48.30 49.04 -12.93
CA SER A 998 48.05 50.45 -13.23
C SER A 998 49.26 51.20 -13.83
N ILE A 999 50.33 50.49 -14.19
CA ILE A 999 51.58 51.09 -14.70
C ILE A 999 51.85 50.65 -16.16
N ASP A 1000 51.65 49.37 -16.45
CA ASP A 1000 51.97 48.70 -17.71
C ASP A 1000 50.82 47.81 -18.22
N GLY A 1001 49.68 47.81 -17.51
CA GLY A 1001 48.52 46.99 -17.83
C GLY A 1001 47.77 47.47 -19.06
N LYS A 1002 47.43 46.53 -19.93
CA LYS A 1002 46.67 46.78 -21.16
C LYS A 1002 45.30 46.10 -21.08
N ILE A 1003 44.28 46.84 -21.50
CA ILE A 1003 42.92 46.33 -21.71
C ILE A 1003 42.57 46.59 -23.16
N SER A 1004 42.18 45.56 -23.90
CA SER A 1004 41.79 45.67 -25.30
C SER A 1004 40.36 45.24 -25.53
N ILE A 1005 39.70 45.89 -26.49
CA ILE A 1005 38.41 45.45 -27.00
C ILE A 1005 38.53 45.18 -28.51
N SER A 1006 37.92 44.10 -28.97
CA SER A 1006 37.79 43.77 -30.39
C SER A 1006 36.37 43.31 -30.68
N THR A 1007 35.93 43.53 -31.92
CA THR A 1007 34.57 43.22 -32.35
C THR A 1007 34.62 42.46 -33.67
N GLU A 1008 33.81 41.41 -33.77
CA GLU A 1008 33.75 40.55 -34.94
C GLU A 1008 32.27 40.27 -35.26
N ILE A 1009 31.85 40.54 -36.50
CA ILE A 1009 30.48 40.29 -36.96
C ILE A 1009 30.47 39.03 -37.83
N ILE A 1010 29.64 38.04 -37.46
CA ILE A 1010 29.50 36.79 -38.17
C ILE A 1010 28.11 36.72 -38.80
N SER A 1011 28.04 36.74 -40.14
CA SER A 1011 26.79 36.62 -40.89
C SER A 1011 26.33 35.17 -41.03
N ARG A 1012 25.02 34.98 -41.25
CA ARG A 1012 24.36 33.68 -41.36
C ARG A 1012 25.10 32.69 -42.29
N GLY A 1013 25.49 31.53 -41.75
CA GLY A 1013 26.02 30.40 -42.54
C GLY A 1013 27.54 30.32 -42.74
N LYS A 1014 28.33 31.17 -42.07
CA LYS A 1014 29.81 31.01 -42.02
C LYS A 1014 30.24 30.05 -40.90
N GLU A 1015 31.34 29.32 -41.10
CA GLU A 1015 32.02 28.55 -40.04
C GLU A 1015 32.51 29.53 -38.95
N GLY A 1016 32.04 29.35 -37.71
CA GLY A 1016 32.42 30.19 -36.56
C GLY A 1016 31.26 30.77 -35.73
N ALA A 1017 30.00 30.59 -36.15
CA ALA A 1017 28.84 31.06 -35.38
C ALA A 1017 28.65 30.26 -34.07
N VAL A 1018 28.43 30.98 -32.96
CA VAL A 1018 28.23 30.44 -31.61
C VAL A 1018 26.75 30.16 -31.33
N LEU A 1019 25.85 31.05 -31.78
CA LEU A 1019 24.40 30.88 -31.61
C LEU A 1019 23.77 29.88 -32.60
N GLU A 1020 22.71 29.18 -32.19
CA GLU A 1020 22.06 28.14 -33.00
C GLU A 1020 21.55 28.65 -34.37
N PRO A 1021 21.87 27.96 -35.48
CA PRO A 1021 21.48 28.39 -36.83
C PRO A 1021 19.96 28.23 -37.05
N GLY A 1022 19.23 29.35 -37.15
CA GLY A 1022 17.81 29.32 -37.54
C GLY A 1022 17.00 30.57 -37.20
N GLN A 1023 17.34 31.31 -36.13
CA GLN A 1023 16.49 32.40 -35.60
C GLN A 1023 16.94 33.83 -35.93
N PHE A 1024 18.20 34.07 -36.32
CA PHE A 1024 18.76 35.41 -36.52
C PHE A 1024 19.57 35.51 -37.82
N ASP A 1025 19.86 36.74 -38.27
CA ASP A 1025 20.55 37.01 -39.53
C ASP A 1025 22.09 37.10 -39.39
N GLY A 1026 22.58 37.18 -38.15
CA GLY A 1026 23.99 37.11 -37.79
C GLY A 1026 24.19 37.25 -36.27
N GLU A 1027 25.44 37.32 -35.83
CA GLU A 1027 25.81 37.65 -34.45
C GLU A 1027 26.98 38.63 -34.42
N VAL A 1028 27.03 39.47 -33.39
CA VAL A 1028 28.21 40.27 -33.05
C VAL A 1028 28.90 39.63 -31.86
N ILE A 1029 30.19 39.33 -32.00
CA ILE A 1029 31.06 38.86 -30.94
C ILE A 1029 31.94 40.03 -30.49
N ILE A 1030 31.81 40.41 -29.23
CA ILE A 1030 32.63 41.44 -28.60
C ILE A 1030 33.56 40.77 -27.61
N LYS A 1031 34.87 40.99 -27.78
CA LYS A 1031 35.92 40.40 -26.95
C LYS A 1031 36.58 41.49 -26.12
N VAL A 1032 36.58 41.33 -24.80
CA VAL A 1032 37.25 42.23 -23.86
C VAL A 1032 38.39 41.46 -23.21
N SER A 1033 39.63 41.86 -23.49
CA SER A 1033 40.85 41.19 -23.01
C SER A 1033 41.64 42.07 -22.05
N ASP A 1034 42.22 41.46 -21.03
CA ASP A 1034 43.09 42.10 -20.05
C ASP A 1034 44.44 41.39 -19.96
N THR A 1035 45.52 42.10 -19.61
CA THR A 1035 46.87 41.52 -19.39
C THR A 1035 47.18 41.28 -17.91
N GLY A 1036 46.16 40.98 -17.11
CA GLY A 1036 46.26 40.78 -15.67
C GLY A 1036 46.78 39.39 -15.28
N ASN A 1037 46.51 39.00 -14.03
CA ASN A 1037 47.04 37.75 -13.45
C ASN A 1037 46.46 36.46 -14.05
N GLY A 1038 45.39 36.55 -14.84
CA GLY A 1038 44.64 35.41 -15.34
C GLY A 1038 43.82 34.69 -14.25
N ILE A 1039 43.00 33.75 -14.70
CA ILE A 1039 42.07 32.93 -13.93
C ILE A 1039 42.53 31.47 -14.02
N PRO A 1040 42.66 30.74 -12.89
CA PRO A 1040 43.02 29.32 -12.89
C PRO A 1040 42.01 28.43 -13.62
N ASP A 1041 42.47 27.38 -14.30
CA ASP A 1041 41.64 26.45 -15.07
C ASP A 1041 40.59 25.71 -14.22
N ASP A 1042 40.87 25.46 -12.94
CA ASP A 1042 39.93 24.84 -11.99
C ASP A 1042 38.81 25.80 -11.55
N VAL A 1043 39.05 27.10 -11.71
CA VAL A 1043 38.13 28.17 -11.31
C VAL A 1043 37.33 28.70 -12.49
N LEU A 1044 37.90 28.69 -13.70
CA LEU A 1044 37.30 29.25 -14.92
C LEU A 1044 35.84 28.81 -15.17
N PRO A 1045 35.43 27.54 -14.95
CA PRO A 1045 34.04 27.13 -15.11
C PRO A 1045 33.04 27.79 -14.14
N HIS A 1046 33.54 28.28 -13.00
CA HIS A 1046 32.75 28.80 -11.88
C HIS A 1046 32.73 30.32 -11.79
N VAL A 1047 33.40 31.06 -12.67
CA VAL A 1047 33.53 32.53 -12.59
C VAL A 1047 32.22 33.28 -12.76
N PHE A 1048 31.22 32.64 -13.36
CA PHE A 1048 29.87 33.17 -13.50
C PHE A 1048 28.90 32.63 -12.44
N ASP A 1049 29.37 31.78 -11.53
CA ASP A 1049 28.55 31.28 -10.42
C ASP A 1049 28.29 32.40 -9.40
N ARG A 1050 27.09 32.38 -8.83
CA ARG A 1050 26.64 33.43 -7.91
C ARG A 1050 27.49 33.42 -6.63
N PHE A 1051 27.96 34.59 -6.21
CA PHE A 1051 28.81 34.78 -5.03
C PHE A 1051 30.17 34.08 -5.10
N PHE A 1052 30.57 33.60 -6.28
CA PHE A 1052 31.88 32.97 -6.43
C PHE A 1052 33.00 34.00 -6.24
N LYS A 1053 34.00 33.65 -5.43
CA LYS A 1053 35.15 34.50 -5.08
C LYS A 1053 36.42 33.66 -5.07
N MET A 1054 37.50 34.20 -5.64
CA MET A 1054 38.84 33.62 -5.49
C MET A 1054 39.48 34.10 -4.17
N ASP A 1055 40.01 33.16 -3.40
CA ASP A 1055 40.79 33.43 -2.19
C ASP A 1055 42.19 33.93 -2.56
N VAL A 1056 42.33 35.25 -2.73
CA VAL A 1056 43.62 35.90 -2.98
C VAL A 1056 43.97 36.82 -1.80
N PRO A 1057 45.17 36.70 -1.18
CA PRO A 1057 45.56 37.54 -0.06
C PRO A 1057 45.73 39.01 -0.49
N ASN A 1058 45.13 39.94 0.26
CA ASN A 1058 45.45 41.38 0.29
C ASN A 1058 44.99 42.32 -0.86
N LYS A 1059 43.90 42.03 -1.60
CA LYS A 1059 43.21 43.06 -2.40
C LYS A 1059 41.69 43.03 -2.17
N GLN A 1060 41.06 44.21 -2.16
CA GLN A 1060 39.61 44.40 -1.97
C GLN A 1060 38.80 43.42 -2.84
N GLN A 1061 38.12 42.46 -2.22
CA GLN A 1061 37.27 41.48 -2.90
C GLN A 1061 35.93 42.12 -3.32
N GLY A 1062 35.47 41.78 -4.54
CA GLY A 1062 34.17 42.22 -5.05
C GLY A 1062 33.03 41.35 -4.53
N SER A 1063 31.79 41.68 -4.88
CA SER A 1063 30.59 40.98 -4.41
C SER A 1063 30.43 39.54 -4.94
N GLY A 1064 31.13 39.18 -6.04
CA GLY A 1064 30.91 37.91 -6.74
C GLY A 1064 29.57 37.85 -7.48
N LEU A 1065 28.85 38.98 -7.58
CA LEU A 1065 27.54 39.08 -8.23
C LEU A 1065 27.63 39.66 -9.66
N GLY A 1066 28.59 40.55 -9.93
CA GLY A 1066 28.64 41.30 -11.19
C GLY A 1066 28.76 40.42 -12.46
N LEU A 1067 29.59 39.38 -12.44
CA LEU A 1067 29.71 38.45 -13.58
C LEU A 1067 28.50 37.52 -13.69
N ALA A 1068 27.93 37.09 -12.57
CA ALA A 1068 26.69 36.30 -12.58
C ALA A 1068 25.52 37.11 -13.16
N ILE A 1069 25.38 38.39 -12.81
CA ILE A 1069 24.38 39.31 -13.38
C ILE A 1069 24.65 39.51 -14.88
N ALA A 1070 25.91 39.69 -15.29
CA ALA A 1070 26.29 39.80 -16.69
C ALA A 1070 25.83 38.60 -17.52
N LYS A 1071 26.00 37.38 -17.00
CA LYS A 1071 25.52 36.15 -17.65
C LYS A 1071 24.00 36.12 -17.83
N GLU A 1072 23.25 36.45 -16.79
CA GLU A 1072 21.78 36.43 -16.83
C GLU A 1072 21.22 37.50 -17.77
N ILE A 1073 21.84 38.69 -17.83
CA ILE A 1073 21.44 39.76 -18.77
C ILE A 1073 21.65 39.29 -20.21
N ILE A 1074 22.83 38.77 -20.56
CA ILE A 1074 23.13 38.32 -21.93
C ILE A 1074 22.23 37.16 -22.36
N LEU A 1075 21.99 36.18 -21.48
CA LEU A 1075 21.04 35.09 -21.74
C LEU A 1075 19.61 35.59 -21.99
N SER A 1076 19.17 36.62 -21.25
CA SER A 1076 17.85 37.23 -21.44
C SER A 1076 17.71 37.98 -22.78
N HIS A 1077 18.84 38.35 -23.40
CA HIS A 1077 18.93 38.92 -24.74
C HIS A 1077 19.15 37.85 -25.83
N LYS A 1078 19.02 36.56 -25.49
CA LYS A 1078 19.29 35.41 -26.36
C LYS A 1078 20.73 35.38 -26.90
N GLY A 1079 21.66 35.98 -26.17
CA GLY A 1079 23.09 35.93 -26.45
C GLY A 1079 23.82 34.91 -25.58
N GLU A 1080 25.13 34.82 -25.76
CA GLU A 1080 26.01 33.94 -24.97
C GLU A 1080 27.23 34.72 -24.43
N ILE A 1081 27.71 34.34 -23.25
CA ILE A 1081 28.90 34.93 -22.62
C ILE A 1081 29.76 33.85 -21.97
N TRP A 1082 31.06 33.87 -22.26
CA TRP A 1082 32.05 32.96 -21.69
C TRP A 1082 33.40 33.66 -21.50
N ALA A 1083 34.35 32.97 -20.87
CA ALA A 1083 35.69 33.50 -20.60
C ALA A 1083 36.77 32.47 -20.91
N GLU A 1084 37.89 32.94 -21.43
CA GLU A 1084 39.14 32.19 -21.59
C GLU A 1084 40.24 32.91 -20.80
N SER A 1085 41.15 32.17 -20.18
CA SER A 1085 42.23 32.81 -19.44
C SER A 1085 43.46 31.91 -19.35
N GLU A 1086 44.64 32.54 -19.32
CA GLU A 1086 45.90 31.87 -19.01
C GLU A 1086 46.57 32.57 -17.83
N MET A 1087 46.97 31.80 -16.82
CA MET A 1087 47.64 32.32 -15.63
C MET A 1087 48.90 33.12 -16.00
N GLY A 1088 48.96 34.38 -15.54
CA GLY A 1088 50.05 35.32 -15.79
C GLY A 1088 50.05 36.01 -17.16
N LYS A 1089 49.10 35.69 -18.04
CA LYS A 1089 48.92 36.34 -19.35
C LYS A 1089 47.62 37.13 -19.47
N GLY A 1090 46.66 36.88 -18.58
CA GLY A 1090 45.41 37.63 -18.46
C GLY A 1090 44.18 36.84 -18.90
N SER A 1091 43.05 37.53 -19.06
CA SER A 1091 41.74 36.91 -19.34
C SER A 1091 41.06 37.59 -20.51
N THR A 1092 40.26 36.85 -21.26
CA THR A 1092 39.42 37.35 -22.35
C THR A 1092 37.98 36.91 -22.11
N PHE A 1093 37.08 37.89 -22.04
CA PHE A 1093 35.64 37.67 -21.97
C PHE A 1093 35.02 37.88 -23.34
N TYR A 1094 34.19 36.93 -23.75
CA TYR A 1094 33.50 36.94 -25.04
C TYR A 1094 32.01 37.14 -24.81
N ILE A 1095 31.39 38.05 -25.56
CA ILE A 1095 29.95 38.30 -25.55
C ILE A 1095 29.43 38.19 -26.98
N ALA A 1096 28.55 37.23 -27.24
CA ALA A 1096 27.84 37.06 -28.49
C ALA A 1096 26.40 37.60 -28.37
N LEU A 1097 26.01 38.52 -29.25
CA LEU A 1097 24.65 39.08 -29.31
C LEU A 1097 24.02 38.87 -30.70
N PRO A 1098 22.73 38.52 -30.78
CA PRO A 1098 22.06 38.25 -32.05
C PRO A 1098 21.79 39.53 -32.85
N LEU A 1099 22.04 39.49 -34.16
CA LEU A 1099 21.76 40.58 -35.11
C LEU A 1099 20.47 40.36 -35.89
N THR A 1100 19.79 41.46 -36.18
CA THR A 1100 18.61 41.53 -37.04
C THR A 1100 18.85 42.54 -38.16
N ILE A 1101 18.46 42.20 -39.39
CA ILE A 1101 18.50 43.11 -40.55
C ILE A 1101 17.30 44.05 -40.54
#